data_AF-A0AAU1LFW3-F1
#
_entry.id   AF-A0AAU1LFW3-F1
#
_cell.length_a   1.000
_cell.length_b   1.000
_cell.length_c   1.000
_cell.angle_alpha   90.00
_cell.angle_beta   90.00
_cell.angle_gamma   90.00
#
_symmetry.space_group_name_H-M   'P 1'
#
loop_
_entity.id
_entity.type
_entity.pdbx_description
1 polymer ?
#
loop_
_entity_poly.entity_id
_entity_poly.type
_entity_poly.pdbx_seq_one_letter_code
_entity_poly.pdbx_strand_id
1 'polypeptide(L)'
;MSLETLIGSLTAATADEDAPLRPTPYSLDDPAQRTALGALVERGEVAAVRDALAEQVAELLTARRPDWSPDPDELAAAVEAHLGGRPASAYGSWAWYPWSRQLVHVLPRDEYRELRQSRNRYKITTEEQELLTGRTIAVIGLSVGAASAVTLAQEGVGSRFRLADFDRLSLSNLNRLRASVADVGLPKVVIAARQMYEIDPHLDIEVWPQGLTEENVDAFLTGGGRADLLVEECDDLYIKVYARERARAHRIPVLMETNERGMLDVERFDREPHRPLLHGLLSGVAAADLKTLSTREKVPYVLRILDQERPSERFVPSLVEIGQTISSWPQLASGVALGAALVTDTARRLLLGTFTASGRYFVDPAELVRDGTETILRSEEPPPARAAREVAAQEAAAPLHLPEAGRPLDEEAVRRLVSYGIQAPSGGNVQPWRFVSRGRVLECRIDDDLAPTLLDFERSGSHLAIGAAVENIDLAARAAGWACRARVFPDPADPGLVFELSFTDGDDGDDGDDGDDEAGAAGAADGPRVPLARWIGRRTTNRAPGTDTPLAGPDADALTRCAQESGALLDLVTERDGLEEAGRILGADDRLRIMSPALHRDMMAEMRWDEEEVRRTRDGIDVATLQLDRTDLAGISIARHWPNLAFIRRIGGGASFEEGARKLVAASSAIGVLSIPGTTPDAYARGGRALQRLWLTAASRGLAVQPLTALLYLLARVERGGGAGLDPEEIATLQALRTRLAKILPHRPDNAELILVRLSYAPPPAVRSLRRDVRSCLRFAGPKGA
;
A
#
# COMPACT_ATOMS: atom_id res chain seq x y z
N MET A 1 -5.07 -38.11 51.33
CA MET A 1 -4.37 -37.22 50.38
C MET A 1 -5.31 -36.09 50.01
N SER A 2 -4.89 -34.83 50.05
CA SER A 2 -5.74 -33.73 49.57
C SER A 2 -5.85 -33.79 48.04
N LEU A 3 -6.90 -33.18 47.48
CA LEU A 3 -7.05 -33.05 46.03
C LEU A 3 -5.83 -32.34 45.42
N GLU A 4 -5.29 -31.32 46.10
CA GLU A 4 -4.07 -30.63 45.68
C GLU A 4 -2.85 -31.55 45.65
N THR A 5 -2.68 -32.45 46.64
CA THR A 5 -1.59 -33.42 46.62
C THR A 5 -1.75 -34.43 45.48
N LEU A 6 -3.00 -34.84 45.18
CA LEU A 6 -3.28 -35.75 44.07
C LEU A 6 -2.99 -35.08 42.72
N ILE A 7 -3.46 -33.86 42.52
CA ILE A 7 -3.17 -33.06 41.32
C ILE A 7 -1.67 -32.80 41.21
N GLY A 8 -1.01 -32.40 42.29
CA GLY A 8 0.44 -32.17 42.30
C GLY A 8 1.25 -33.41 41.93
N SER A 9 0.85 -34.59 42.39
CA SER A 9 1.46 -35.87 42.00
C SER A 9 1.27 -36.17 40.51
N LEU A 10 0.07 -35.94 39.98
CA LEU A 10 -0.22 -36.12 38.55
C LEU A 10 0.54 -35.11 37.67
N THR A 11 0.66 -33.86 38.12
CA THR A 11 1.45 -32.82 37.44
C THR A 11 2.95 -33.18 37.43
N ALA A 12 3.50 -33.65 38.55
CA ALA A 12 4.89 -34.08 38.61
C ALA A 12 5.15 -35.30 37.69
N ALA A 13 4.20 -36.22 37.58
CA ALA A 13 4.29 -37.38 36.68
C ALA A 13 4.14 -37.02 35.19
N THR A 14 3.64 -35.82 34.87
CA THR A 14 3.42 -35.35 33.49
C THR A 14 4.43 -34.27 33.07
N ALA A 15 5.26 -33.77 33.98
CA ALA A 15 6.30 -32.78 33.73
C ALA A 15 7.54 -33.34 32.98
N ASP A 16 7.37 -34.43 32.23
CA ASP A 16 8.45 -35.13 31.56
C ASP A 16 9.11 -34.24 30.50
N GLU A 17 10.41 -34.01 30.63
CA GLU A 17 11.20 -33.28 29.64
C GLU A 17 11.36 -34.09 28.35
N ASP A 18 11.23 -35.43 28.44
CA ASP A 18 11.40 -36.39 27.34
C ASP A 18 10.05 -36.94 26.83
N ALA A 19 9.07 -36.04 26.62
CA ALA A 19 7.76 -36.42 26.13
C ALA A 19 7.85 -37.33 24.88
N PRO A 20 7.20 -38.50 24.86
CA PRO A 20 7.45 -39.50 23.85
C PRO A 20 7.03 -39.00 22.45
N LEU A 21 7.96 -39.12 21.51
CA LEU A 21 7.90 -38.46 20.20
C LEU A 21 7.43 -39.38 19.07
N ARG A 22 7.91 -40.62 19.07
CA ARG A 22 7.82 -41.55 17.93
C ARG A 22 6.87 -42.70 18.23
N PRO A 23 6.06 -43.14 17.26
CA PRO A 23 5.34 -44.39 17.41
C PRO A 23 6.33 -45.55 17.36
N THR A 24 6.05 -46.61 18.10
CA THR A 24 6.83 -47.85 18.03
C THR A 24 6.09 -48.84 17.13
N PRO A 25 6.62 -49.20 15.94
CA PRO A 25 6.02 -50.25 15.13
C PRO A 25 6.37 -51.63 15.70
N TYR A 26 5.37 -52.52 15.78
CA TYR A 26 5.54 -53.92 16.14
C TYR A 26 5.04 -54.81 15.01
N SER A 27 5.93 -55.63 14.44
CA SER A 27 5.57 -56.74 13.58
C SER A 27 5.37 -57.99 14.43
N LEU A 28 4.24 -58.67 14.26
CA LEU A 28 4.04 -59.95 14.96
C LEU A 28 4.86 -61.07 14.33
N ASP A 29 5.45 -60.91 13.15
CA ASP A 29 6.35 -61.91 12.57
C ASP A 29 7.69 -61.98 13.31
N ASP A 30 8.12 -60.87 13.92
CA ASP A 30 9.32 -60.80 14.75
C ASP A 30 8.98 -61.24 16.18
N PRO A 31 9.53 -62.38 16.66
CA PRO A 31 9.25 -62.88 18.01
C PRO A 31 9.58 -61.88 19.12
N ALA A 32 10.65 -61.08 18.97
CA ALA A 32 11.05 -60.10 19.98
C ALA A 32 10.04 -58.95 20.07
N GLN A 33 9.58 -58.45 18.92
CA GLN A 33 8.56 -57.40 18.85
C GLN A 33 7.21 -57.89 19.36
N ARG A 34 6.83 -59.13 19.02
CA ARG A 34 5.62 -59.77 19.55
C ARG A 34 5.63 -59.85 21.08
N THR A 35 6.74 -60.29 21.67
CA THR A 35 6.89 -60.35 23.14
C THR A 35 6.84 -58.95 23.77
N ALA A 36 7.51 -57.96 23.16
CA ALA A 36 7.50 -56.58 23.66
C ALA A 36 6.10 -55.96 23.63
N LEU A 37 5.34 -56.18 22.55
CA LEU A 37 3.96 -55.72 22.44
C LEU A 37 3.05 -56.39 23.48
N GLY A 38 3.18 -57.71 23.66
CA GLY A 38 2.44 -58.45 24.69
C GLY A 38 2.65 -57.87 26.09
N ALA A 39 3.91 -57.59 26.43
CA ALA A 39 4.27 -56.99 27.71
C ALA A 39 3.67 -55.57 27.89
N LEU A 40 3.56 -54.79 26.80
CA LEU A 40 2.97 -53.44 26.82
C LEU A 40 1.47 -53.50 27.11
N VAL A 41 0.76 -54.47 26.51
CA VAL A 41 -0.66 -54.73 26.78
C VAL A 41 -0.87 -55.23 28.22
N GLU A 42 -0.06 -56.17 28.70
CA GLU A 42 -0.15 -56.73 30.05
C GLU A 42 0.06 -55.69 31.15
N ARG A 43 0.96 -54.71 30.93
CA ARG A 43 1.17 -53.59 31.87
C ARG A 43 0.03 -52.56 31.85
N GLY A 44 -0.97 -52.74 31.01
CA GLY A 44 -2.10 -51.83 30.87
C GLY A 44 -1.71 -50.49 30.25
N GLU A 45 -0.57 -50.42 29.53
CA GLU A 45 -0.14 -49.18 28.89
C GLU A 45 -1.06 -48.81 27.71
N VAL A 46 -1.54 -49.81 26.94
CA VAL A 46 -2.53 -49.59 25.87
C VAL A 46 -3.89 -49.24 26.47
N ALA A 47 -4.38 -48.03 26.18
CA ALA A 47 -5.71 -47.59 26.55
C ALA A 47 -6.77 -47.94 25.51
N ALA A 48 -6.41 -47.99 24.22
CA ALA A 48 -7.32 -48.37 23.14
C ALA A 48 -6.59 -49.06 21.98
N VAL A 49 -7.28 -50.02 21.35
CA VAL A 49 -6.81 -50.70 20.13
C VAL A 49 -7.71 -50.29 18.96
N ARG A 50 -7.10 -49.94 17.82
CA ARG A 50 -7.78 -49.61 16.56
C ARG A 50 -7.30 -50.56 15.48
N ASP A 51 -8.05 -51.64 15.27
CA ASP A 51 -7.77 -52.60 14.21
C ASP A 51 -8.79 -52.43 13.07
N ALA A 52 -8.35 -51.72 12.03
CA ALA A 52 -9.11 -51.54 10.79
C ALA A 52 -8.33 -52.09 9.59
N LEU A 53 -7.47 -53.10 9.80
CA LEU A 53 -6.60 -53.62 8.74
C LEU A 53 -7.42 -54.24 7.60
N ALA A 54 -8.49 -54.99 7.92
CA ALA A 54 -9.34 -55.61 6.90
C ALA A 54 -9.93 -54.57 5.94
N GLU A 55 -10.38 -53.43 6.46
CA GLU A 55 -10.88 -52.30 5.65
C GLU A 55 -9.76 -51.70 4.79
N GLN A 56 -8.55 -51.53 5.34
CA GLN A 56 -7.40 -51.03 4.60
C GLN A 56 -7.00 -51.97 3.45
N VAL A 57 -6.97 -53.28 3.66
CA VAL A 57 -6.65 -54.27 2.61
C VAL A 57 -7.73 -54.28 1.52
N ALA A 58 -9.01 -54.23 1.92
CA ALA A 58 -10.11 -54.11 0.97
C ALA A 58 -10.02 -52.83 0.11
N GLU A 59 -9.71 -51.69 0.72
CA GLU A 59 -9.51 -50.42 0.01
C GLU A 59 -8.31 -50.50 -0.94
N LEU A 60 -7.20 -51.12 -0.52
CA LEU A 60 -6.03 -51.35 -1.38
C LEU A 60 -6.39 -52.17 -2.63
N LEU A 61 -7.09 -53.29 -2.46
CA LEU A 61 -7.43 -54.20 -3.55
C LEU A 61 -8.40 -53.57 -4.57
N THR A 62 -9.34 -52.75 -4.09
CA THR A 62 -10.26 -52.00 -4.94
C THR A 62 -9.58 -50.79 -5.60
N ALA A 63 -8.68 -50.09 -4.90
CA ALA A 63 -7.88 -49.01 -5.47
C ALA A 63 -6.90 -49.49 -6.56
N ARG A 64 -6.46 -50.75 -6.51
CA ARG A 64 -5.66 -51.42 -7.56
C ARG A 64 -6.50 -51.85 -8.77
N ARG A 65 -7.82 -52.01 -8.62
CA ARG A 65 -8.76 -52.46 -9.66
C ARG A 65 -10.03 -51.58 -9.68
N PRO A 66 -9.95 -50.33 -10.18
CA PRO A 66 -11.07 -49.38 -10.10
C PRO A 66 -12.30 -49.78 -10.94
N ASP A 67 -12.12 -50.66 -11.92
CA ASP A 67 -13.17 -51.28 -12.74
C ASP A 67 -13.84 -52.48 -12.06
N TRP A 68 -13.26 -52.99 -10.98
CA TRP A 68 -13.78 -54.12 -10.23
C TRP A 68 -14.72 -53.64 -9.12
N SER A 69 -15.99 -54.02 -9.23
CA SER A 69 -17.04 -53.76 -8.22
C SER A 69 -17.47 -55.09 -7.57
N PRO A 70 -16.65 -55.65 -6.66
CA PRO A 70 -16.94 -56.96 -6.07
C PRO A 70 -18.16 -56.94 -5.18
N ASP A 71 -18.86 -58.08 -5.12
CA ASP A 71 -19.75 -58.35 -4.01
C ASP A 71 -18.96 -58.68 -2.71
N PRO A 72 -19.62 -58.75 -1.55
CA PRO A 72 -18.93 -59.01 -0.28
C PRO A 72 -18.14 -60.33 -0.23
N ASP A 73 -18.62 -61.39 -0.89
CA ASP A 73 -17.96 -62.70 -0.88
C ASP A 73 -16.72 -62.70 -1.78
N GLU A 74 -16.82 -62.06 -2.96
CA GLU A 74 -15.69 -61.85 -3.86
C GLU A 74 -14.58 -61.01 -3.23
N LEU A 75 -14.96 -59.95 -2.49
CA LEU A 75 -14.01 -59.09 -1.78
C LEU A 75 -13.34 -59.84 -0.63
N ALA A 76 -14.09 -60.61 0.16
CA ALA A 76 -13.54 -61.44 1.24
C ALA A 76 -12.54 -62.48 0.71
N ALA A 77 -12.87 -63.16 -0.39
CA ALA A 77 -11.97 -64.12 -1.03
C ALA A 77 -10.69 -63.45 -1.55
N ALA A 78 -10.78 -62.23 -2.10
CA ALA A 78 -9.62 -61.48 -2.56
C ALA A 78 -8.73 -61.01 -1.39
N VAL A 79 -9.32 -60.62 -0.25
CA VAL A 79 -8.58 -60.28 0.97
C VAL A 79 -7.82 -61.49 1.50
N GLU A 80 -8.48 -62.66 1.63
CA GLU A 80 -7.83 -63.91 2.05
C GLU A 80 -6.67 -64.30 1.13
N ALA A 81 -6.87 -64.17 -0.18
CA ALA A 81 -5.82 -64.42 -1.16
C ALA A 81 -4.62 -63.45 -1.00
N HIS A 82 -4.89 -62.17 -0.74
CA HIS A 82 -3.84 -61.16 -0.50
C HIS A 82 -3.04 -61.41 0.78
N LEU A 83 -3.70 -61.87 1.85
CA LEU A 83 -3.03 -62.25 3.10
C LEU A 83 -2.13 -63.48 2.94
N GLY A 84 -2.33 -64.30 1.90
CA GLY A 84 -1.44 -65.42 1.58
C GLY A 84 -1.38 -66.49 2.67
N GLY A 85 -2.49 -66.71 3.40
CA GLY A 85 -2.57 -67.65 4.52
C GLY A 85 -1.92 -67.16 5.82
N ARG A 86 -1.42 -65.93 5.86
CA ARG A 86 -0.98 -65.30 7.11
C ARG A 86 -2.19 -64.91 7.96
N PRO A 87 -2.15 -65.07 9.29
CA PRO A 87 -3.16 -64.48 10.16
C PRO A 87 -3.24 -62.97 9.92
N ALA A 88 -4.44 -62.41 9.79
CA ALA A 88 -4.63 -60.98 9.59
C ALA A 88 -3.91 -60.13 10.65
N SER A 89 -3.91 -60.58 11.92
CA SER A 89 -3.19 -59.94 13.03
C SER A 89 -1.68 -59.84 12.83
N ALA A 90 -1.09 -60.69 11.98
CA ALA A 90 0.33 -60.71 11.66
C ALA A 90 0.65 -60.02 10.32
N TYR A 91 -0.34 -59.50 9.60
CA TYR A 91 -0.13 -58.81 8.32
C TYR A 91 0.01 -57.30 8.53
N GLY A 92 1.14 -56.70 8.10
CA GLY A 92 1.42 -55.29 8.36
C GLY A 92 2.13 -55.05 9.70
N SER A 93 1.79 -53.95 10.38
CA SER A 93 2.42 -53.59 11.66
C SER A 93 1.45 -52.95 12.64
N TRP A 94 1.71 -53.14 13.92
CA TRP A 94 0.99 -52.50 15.03
C TRP A 94 1.76 -51.28 15.49
N ALA A 95 1.29 -50.08 15.14
CA ALA A 95 1.87 -48.82 15.56
C ALA A 95 1.37 -48.44 16.96
N TRP A 96 2.28 -48.42 17.94
CA TRP A 96 2.01 -47.94 19.29
C TRP A 96 2.29 -46.45 19.41
N TYR A 97 1.26 -45.67 19.75
CA TYR A 97 1.33 -44.22 19.97
C TYR A 97 1.32 -43.93 21.48
N PRO A 98 2.49 -43.79 22.12
CA PRO A 98 2.60 -43.67 23.58
C PRO A 98 1.89 -42.44 24.16
N TRP A 99 1.79 -41.34 23.40
CA TRP A 99 1.16 -40.11 23.88
C TRP A 99 -0.36 -40.17 23.93
N SER A 100 -0.99 -40.91 23.01
CA SER A 100 -2.45 -41.13 23.01
C SER A 100 -2.84 -42.46 23.65
N ARG A 101 -1.83 -43.27 24.00
CA ARG A 101 -1.95 -44.65 24.49
C ARG A 101 -2.78 -45.54 23.55
N GLN A 102 -2.64 -45.32 22.24
CA GLN A 102 -3.36 -46.08 21.22
C GLN A 102 -2.45 -47.06 20.49
N LEU A 103 -2.96 -48.27 20.27
CA LEU A 103 -2.34 -49.26 19.40
C LEU A 103 -3.16 -49.37 18.10
N VAL A 104 -2.54 -49.08 16.96
CA VAL A 104 -3.24 -49.01 15.66
C VAL A 104 -2.65 -50.01 14.69
N HIS A 105 -3.49 -50.81 14.04
CA HIS A 105 -3.06 -51.77 13.03
C HIS A 105 -3.00 -51.11 11.66
N VAL A 106 -1.83 -51.13 11.02
CA VAL A 106 -1.58 -50.46 9.73
C VAL A 106 -0.98 -51.42 8.71
N LEU A 107 -1.28 -51.18 7.43
CA LEU A 107 -0.68 -51.91 6.30
C LEU A 107 0.86 -51.94 6.34
N PRO A 108 1.51 -52.89 5.66
CA PRO A 108 2.95 -52.83 5.40
C PRO A 108 3.34 -51.49 4.78
N ARG A 109 4.53 -50.97 5.12
CA ARG A 109 4.99 -49.62 4.74
C ARG A 109 4.71 -49.23 3.28
N ASP A 110 5.06 -50.11 2.34
CA ASP A 110 4.93 -49.81 0.91
C ASP A 110 3.46 -49.78 0.47
N GLU A 111 2.64 -50.70 0.96
CA GLU A 111 1.20 -50.75 0.67
C GLU A 111 0.43 -49.61 1.36
N TYR A 112 0.82 -49.26 2.59
CA TYR A 112 0.29 -48.10 3.31
C TYR A 112 0.48 -46.83 2.48
N ARG A 113 1.70 -46.63 1.97
CA ARG A 113 2.04 -45.49 1.13
C ARG A 113 1.29 -45.52 -0.20
N GLU A 114 1.26 -46.66 -0.89
CA GLU A 114 0.55 -46.84 -2.15
C GLU A 114 -0.93 -46.46 -2.00
N LEU A 115 -1.60 -47.02 -0.99
CA LEU A 115 -3.02 -46.76 -0.75
C LEU A 115 -3.26 -45.29 -0.40
N ARG A 116 -2.48 -44.73 0.54
CA ARG A 116 -2.61 -43.33 1.00
C ARG A 116 -2.48 -42.33 -0.15
N GLN A 117 -1.61 -42.63 -1.12
CA GLN A 117 -1.32 -41.74 -2.26
C GLN A 117 -2.15 -42.07 -3.52
N SER A 118 -2.94 -43.15 -3.49
CA SER A 118 -3.66 -43.70 -4.65
C SER A 118 -4.60 -42.71 -5.34
N ARG A 119 -5.27 -41.83 -4.59
CA ARG A 119 -6.22 -40.83 -5.14
C ARG A 119 -5.53 -39.63 -5.80
N ASN A 120 -4.23 -39.44 -5.53
CA ASN A 120 -3.43 -38.35 -6.08
C ASN A 120 -2.51 -38.81 -7.22
N ARG A 121 -2.52 -40.09 -7.61
CA ARG A 121 -1.55 -40.72 -8.53
C ARG A 121 -1.46 -40.11 -9.94
N TYR A 122 -2.43 -39.30 -10.37
CA TYR A 122 -2.37 -38.59 -11.65
C TYR A 122 -2.10 -37.08 -11.51
N LYS A 123 -2.11 -36.56 -10.28
CA LYS A 123 -1.60 -35.22 -9.94
C LYS A 123 -0.13 -35.26 -9.56
N ILE A 124 0.30 -36.38 -8.96
CA ILE A 124 1.67 -36.73 -8.63
C ILE A 124 1.81 -38.19 -9.06
N THR A 125 2.45 -38.42 -10.20
CA THR A 125 2.65 -39.74 -10.80
C THR A 125 3.40 -40.69 -9.86
N THR A 126 3.27 -42.00 -10.05
CA THR A 126 4.00 -42.98 -9.24
C THR A 126 5.51 -42.73 -9.29
N GLU A 127 6.03 -42.42 -10.48
CA GLU A 127 7.44 -42.06 -10.69
C GLU A 127 7.82 -40.79 -9.91
N GLU A 128 6.97 -39.76 -9.92
CA GLU A 128 7.19 -38.55 -9.13
C GLU A 128 7.11 -38.82 -7.63
N GLN A 129 6.17 -39.65 -7.17
CA GLN A 129 6.06 -40.05 -5.76
C GLN A 129 7.34 -40.77 -5.31
N GLU A 130 7.89 -41.66 -6.13
CA GLU A 130 9.18 -42.32 -5.86
C GLU A 130 10.34 -41.32 -5.79
N LEU A 131 10.40 -40.34 -6.68
CA LEU A 131 11.44 -39.30 -6.66
C LEU A 131 11.37 -38.36 -5.45
N LEU A 132 10.15 -38.09 -4.97
CA LEU A 132 9.90 -37.33 -3.74
C LEU A 132 10.21 -38.17 -2.49
N THR A 133 10.11 -39.50 -2.61
CA THR A 133 10.47 -40.41 -1.54
C THR A 133 11.98 -40.47 -1.37
N GLY A 134 12.44 -40.49 -0.12
CA GLY A 134 13.87 -40.43 0.20
C GLY A 134 14.44 -39.01 0.27
N ARG A 135 13.68 -37.98 -0.14
CA ARG A 135 14.07 -36.58 0.07
C ARG A 135 14.08 -36.24 1.55
N THR A 136 15.09 -35.47 1.95
CA THR A 136 15.26 -34.94 3.30
C THR A 136 14.86 -33.47 3.33
N ILE A 137 13.82 -33.14 4.09
CA ILE A 137 13.34 -31.76 4.24
C ILE A 137 13.69 -31.25 5.64
N ALA A 138 14.45 -30.15 5.69
CA ALA A 138 14.77 -29.45 6.93
C ALA A 138 13.75 -28.32 7.15
N VAL A 139 13.17 -28.23 8.35
CA VAL A 139 12.17 -27.21 8.71
C VAL A 139 12.60 -26.52 10.00
N ILE A 140 12.74 -25.19 9.97
CA ILE A 140 13.12 -24.39 11.14
C ILE A 140 12.00 -23.40 11.47
N GLY A 141 11.63 -23.30 12.74
CA GLY A 141 10.45 -22.53 13.18
C GLY A 141 9.17 -23.33 12.97
N LEU A 142 8.60 -23.84 14.06
CA LEU A 142 7.45 -24.74 14.08
C LEU A 142 6.21 -24.08 14.68
N SER A 143 6.16 -22.75 14.65
CA SER A 143 4.88 -22.04 14.69
C SER A 143 4.21 -22.13 13.33
N VAL A 144 4.68 -21.35 12.35
CA VAL A 144 4.14 -21.38 10.97
C VAL A 144 4.60 -22.65 10.24
N GLY A 145 5.90 -22.99 10.33
CA GLY A 145 6.48 -24.13 9.62
C GLY A 145 5.93 -25.51 10.04
N ALA A 146 5.26 -25.63 11.19
CA ALA A 146 4.57 -26.87 11.56
C ALA A 146 3.44 -27.21 10.57
N ALA A 147 2.71 -26.20 10.08
CA ALA A 147 1.67 -26.41 9.08
C ALA A 147 2.30 -26.92 7.77
N SER A 148 3.39 -26.30 7.31
CA SER A 148 4.14 -26.75 6.13
C SER A 148 4.65 -28.19 6.29
N ALA A 149 5.26 -28.54 7.43
CA ALA A 149 5.78 -29.89 7.68
C ALA A 149 4.67 -30.96 7.65
N VAL A 150 3.53 -30.67 8.27
CA VAL A 150 2.36 -31.55 8.27
C VAL A 150 1.78 -31.69 6.86
N THR A 151 1.63 -30.59 6.10
CA THR A 151 1.09 -30.64 4.73
C THR A 151 2.05 -31.37 3.77
N LEU A 152 3.36 -31.20 3.92
CA LEU A 152 4.38 -31.99 3.19
C LEU A 152 4.23 -33.49 3.46
N ALA A 153 4.06 -33.90 4.72
CA ALA A 153 3.82 -35.29 5.08
C ALA A 153 2.51 -35.84 4.47
N GLN A 154 1.43 -35.04 4.50
CA GLN A 154 0.15 -35.37 3.88
C GLN A 154 0.27 -35.58 2.36
N GLU A 155 1.01 -34.75 1.66
CA GLU A 155 1.20 -34.85 0.21
C GLU A 155 2.28 -35.88 -0.19
N GLY A 156 3.07 -36.38 0.77
CA GLY A 156 4.14 -37.34 0.52
C GLY A 156 5.40 -36.69 -0.08
N VAL A 157 5.62 -35.40 0.20
CA VAL A 157 6.77 -34.63 -0.28
C VAL A 157 7.91 -34.79 0.74
N GLY A 158 8.75 -35.79 0.49
CA GLY A 158 9.81 -36.19 1.42
C GLY A 158 9.36 -37.30 2.38
N SER A 159 10.33 -38.08 2.84
CA SER A 159 10.12 -39.14 3.82
C SER A 159 11.07 -39.04 5.02
N ARG A 160 12.00 -38.09 4.96
CA ARG A 160 12.96 -37.74 6.02
C ARG A 160 12.78 -36.27 6.37
N PHE A 161 12.63 -35.98 7.65
CA PHE A 161 12.42 -34.63 8.14
C PHE A 161 13.38 -34.29 9.27
N ARG A 162 13.89 -33.06 9.27
CA ARG A 162 14.62 -32.48 10.40
C ARG A 162 13.87 -31.27 10.89
N LEU A 163 13.43 -31.27 12.13
CA LEU A 163 12.57 -30.23 12.70
C LEU A 163 13.30 -29.51 13.82
N ALA A 164 13.43 -28.18 13.75
CA ALA A 164 14.10 -27.38 14.77
C ALA A 164 13.23 -26.23 15.28
N ASP A 165 12.98 -26.23 16.58
CA ASP A 165 12.32 -25.15 17.32
C ASP A 165 12.63 -25.33 18.81
N PHE A 166 12.93 -24.23 19.51
CA PHE A 166 13.25 -24.26 20.95
C PHE A 166 12.07 -23.92 21.85
N ASP A 167 10.97 -23.44 21.28
CA ASP A 167 9.81 -23.00 22.04
C ASP A 167 8.92 -24.18 22.47
N ARG A 168 8.22 -23.94 23.58
CA ARG A 168 7.06 -24.72 24.01
C ARG A 168 5.77 -24.02 23.59
N LEU A 169 4.71 -24.80 23.40
CA LEU A 169 3.40 -24.27 23.05
C LEU A 169 2.87 -23.38 24.18
N SER A 170 2.57 -22.12 23.86
CA SER A 170 1.81 -21.23 24.72
C SER A 170 0.35 -21.16 24.30
N LEU A 171 -0.56 -20.83 25.22
CA LEU A 171 -1.99 -20.70 24.92
C LEU A 171 -2.27 -19.72 23.77
N SER A 172 -1.52 -18.62 23.71
CA SER A 172 -1.62 -17.60 22.65
C SER A 172 -1.24 -18.12 21.26
N ASN A 173 -0.55 -19.26 21.14
CA ASN A 173 -0.22 -19.85 19.85
C ASN A 173 -1.37 -20.64 19.22
N LEU A 174 -2.39 -21.03 19.99
CA LEU A 174 -3.55 -21.77 19.48
C LEU A 174 -4.41 -20.97 18.49
N ASN A 175 -4.13 -19.67 18.31
CA ASN A 175 -4.76 -18.84 17.27
C ASN A 175 -4.32 -19.20 15.84
N ARG A 176 -3.24 -19.97 15.69
CA ARG A 176 -2.61 -20.28 14.39
C ARG A 176 -1.91 -21.63 14.31
N LEU A 177 -1.43 -22.15 15.44
CA LEU A 177 -0.78 -23.45 15.54
C LEU A 177 -1.86 -24.49 15.87
N ARG A 178 -2.02 -25.49 14.99
CA ARG A 178 -2.94 -26.59 15.20
C ARG A 178 -2.45 -27.45 16.37
N ALA A 179 -3.06 -27.35 17.54
CA ALA A 179 -2.78 -28.19 18.71
C ALA A 179 -3.99 -28.22 19.66
N SER A 180 -3.99 -29.11 20.65
CA SER A 180 -4.98 -29.15 21.71
C SER A 180 -4.61 -28.21 22.87
N VAL A 181 -5.61 -27.78 23.65
CA VAL A 181 -5.36 -27.11 24.95
C VAL A 181 -4.57 -28.01 25.90
N ALA A 182 -4.71 -29.34 25.75
CA ALA A 182 -3.94 -30.32 26.52
C ALA A 182 -2.45 -30.35 26.16
N ASP A 183 -2.05 -29.77 25.01
CA ASP A 183 -0.66 -29.75 24.56
C ASP A 183 0.11 -28.51 25.06
N VAL A 184 -0.56 -27.58 25.78
CA VAL A 184 0.08 -26.36 26.29
C VAL A 184 1.24 -26.75 27.23
N GLY A 185 2.42 -26.18 26.95
CA GLY A 185 3.66 -26.51 27.63
C GLY A 185 4.50 -27.59 26.94
N LEU A 186 3.99 -28.32 25.95
CA LEU A 186 4.80 -29.28 25.19
C LEU A 186 5.71 -28.57 24.18
N PRO A 187 6.91 -29.11 23.87
CA PRO A 187 7.78 -28.56 22.83
C PRO A 187 7.10 -28.58 21.46
N LYS A 188 7.22 -27.50 20.68
CA LYS A 188 6.60 -27.41 19.34
C LYS A 188 7.11 -28.49 18.38
N VAL A 189 8.39 -28.87 18.49
CA VAL A 189 8.98 -30.01 17.75
C VAL A 189 8.25 -31.32 17.99
N VAL A 190 7.81 -31.57 19.23
CA VAL A 190 7.09 -32.80 19.59
C VAL A 190 5.68 -32.78 18.99
N ILE A 191 5.00 -31.64 19.07
CA ILE A 191 3.63 -31.48 18.53
C ILE A 191 3.62 -31.70 17.01
N ALA A 192 4.53 -31.05 16.28
CA ALA A 192 4.63 -31.19 14.83
C ALA A 192 4.94 -32.65 14.43
N ALA A 193 5.94 -33.27 15.08
CA ALA A 193 6.31 -34.65 14.79
C ALA A 193 5.17 -35.64 15.08
N ARG A 194 4.46 -35.51 16.21
CA ARG A 194 3.32 -36.37 16.54
C ARG A 194 2.23 -36.29 15.47
N GLN A 195 1.89 -35.09 15.00
CA GLN A 195 0.90 -34.93 13.93
C GLN A 195 1.35 -35.57 12.62
N MET A 196 2.63 -35.44 12.27
CA MET A 196 3.20 -36.09 11.09
C MET A 196 3.16 -37.62 11.23
N TYR A 197 3.49 -38.16 12.40
CA TYR A 197 3.41 -39.59 12.68
C TYR A 197 1.98 -40.14 12.68
N GLU A 198 1.01 -39.34 13.10
CA GLU A 198 -0.42 -39.68 13.02
C GLU A 198 -0.94 -39.72 11.57
N ILE A 199 -0.24 -39.07 10.63
CA ILE A 199 -0.52 -39.12 9.19
C ILE A 199 0.24 -40.27 8.51
N ASP A 200 1.48 -40.51 8.92
CA ASP A 200 2.33 -41.55 8.35
C ASP A 200 3.32 -42.06 9.44
N PRO A 201 3.06 -43.24 10.05
CA PRO A 201 3.89 -43.77 11.12
C PRO A 201 5.28 -44.23 10.64
N HIS A 202 5.55 -44.22 9.32
CA HIS A 202 6.79 -44.69 8.73
C HIS A 202 7.75 -43.56 8.31
N LEU A 203 7.45 -42.31 8.69
CA LEU A 203 8.33 -41.17 8.50
C LEU A 203 9.59 -41.27 9.37
N ASP A 204 10.71 -40.79 8.83
CA ASP A 204 11.96 -40.66 9.54
C ASP A 204 12.13 -39.20 9.99
N ILE A 205 11.82 -38.90 11.26
CA ILE A 205 11.79 -37.54 11.79
C ILE A 205 12.85 -37.38 12.87
N GLU A 206 13.80 -36.49 12.63
CA GLU A 206 14.80 -36.04 13.59
C GLU A 206 14.37 -34.67 14.15
N VAL A 207 14.43 -34.51 15.49
CA VAL A 207 14.06 -33.27 16.16
C VAL A 207 15.25 -32.62 16.84
N TRP A 208 15.27 -31.29 16.80
CA TRP A 208 16.30 -30.42 17.38
C TRP A 208 15.61 -29.45 18.36
N PRO A 209 15.26 -29.93 19.57
CA PRO A 209 14.50 -29.16 20.57
C PRO A 209 15.25 -27.95 21.14
N GLN A 210 16.55 -27.83 20.88
CA GLN A 210 17.38 -26.68 21.22
C GLN A 210 17.34 -25.57 20.15
N GLY A 211 16.60 -25.78 19.05
CA GLY A 211 16.63 -24.90 17.89
C GLY A 211 17.98 -24.91 17.17
N LEU A 212 18.24 -23.89 16.37
CA LEU A 212 19.50 -23.74 15.64
C LEU A 212 20.47 -22.80 16.35
N THR A 213 21.75 -23.18 16.31
CA THR A 213 22.89 -22.41 16.82
C THR A 213 24.02 -22.42 15.80
N GLU A 214 25.05 -21.61 16.03
CA GLU A 214 26.26 -21.58 15.20
C GLU A 214 26.98 -22.93 15.15
N GLU A 215 26.95 -23.66 16.26
CA GLU A 215 27.63 -24.93 16.42
C GLU A 215 26.88 -26.08 15.73
N ASN A 216 25.56 -25.94 15.55
CA ASN A 216 24.71 -27.06 15.18
C ASN A 216 24.08 -26.96 13.78
N VAL A 217 24.03 -25.77 13.18
CA VAL A 217 23.36 -25.51 11.89
C VAL A 217 23.88 -26.37 10.75
N ASP A 218 25.20 -26.62 10.70
CA ASP A 218 25.80 -27.43 9.64
C ASP A 218 25.42 -28.91 9.79
N ALA A 219 25.41 -29.39 11.03
CA ALA A 219 24.96 -30.75 11.34
C ALA A 219 23.45 -30.91 11.02
N PHE A 220 22.63 -29.89 11.34
CA PHE A 220 21.22 -29.88 10.97
C PHE A 220 21.01 -29.93 9.45
N LEU A 221 21.81 -29.20 8.67
CA LEU A 221 21.68 -29.16 7.20
C LEU A 221 22.30 -30.36 6.49
N THR A 222 23.34 -30.99 7.06
CA THR A 222 24.16 -32.00 6.35
C THR A 222 24.39 -33.32 7.08
N GLY A 223 24.03 -33.42 8.36
CA GLY A 223 24.25 -34.60 9.21
C GLY A 223 23.45 -35.81 8.73
N GLY A 224 24.11 -36.93 8.46
CA GLY A 224 23.45 -38.10 7.86
C GLY A 224 23.01 -37.90 6.40
N GLY A 225 23.44 -36.81 5.75
CA GLY A 225 23.14 -36.46 4.37
C GLY A 225 22.73 -34.99 4.23
N ARG A 226 23.05 -34.38 3.08
CA ARG A 226 22.62 -33.02 2.76
C ARG A 226 21.10 -32.98 2.63
N ALA A 227 20.44 -32.01 3.27
CA ALA A 227 19.02 -31.76 3.04
C ALA A 227 18.76 -31.35 1.58
N ASP A 228 17.66 -31.84 1.01
CA ASP A 228 17.25 -31.48 -0.35
C ASP A 228 16.56 -30.12 -0.40
N LEU A 229 15.99 -29.67 0.73
CA LEU A 229 15.27 -28.41 0.87
C LEU A 229 15.32 -27.94 2.33
N LEU A 230 15.49 -26.64 2.53
CA LEU A 230 15.24 -25.95 3.80
C LEU A 230 13.94 -25.14 3.70
N VAL A 231 13.02 -25.35 4.63
CA VAL A 231 11.85 -24.50 4.89
C VAL A 231 12.18 -23.65 6.10
N GLU A 232 12.26 -22.34 5.90
CA GLU A 232 12.77 -21.38 6.88
C GLU A 232 11.64 -20.47 7.36
N GLU A 233 11.13 -20.72 8.57
CA GLU A 233 9.94 -20.07 9.13
C GLU A 233 10.23 -19.51 10.53
N CYS A 234 11.48 -19.07 10.78
CA CYS A 234 11.87 -18.59 12.10
C CYS A 234 11.65 -17.08 12.27
N ASP A 235 11.27 -16.69 13.49
CA ASP A 235 10.97 -15.29 13.84
C ASP A 235 12.23 -14.49 14.24
N ASP A 236 13.31 -15.18 14.64
CA ASP A 236 14.58 -14.53 14.94
C ASP A 236 15.35 -14.21 13.67
N LEU A 237 15.50 -12.92 13.39
CA LEU A 237 16.15 -12.42 12.18
C LEU A 237 17.62 -12.86 12.06
N TYR A 238 18.33 -13.06 13.18
CA TYR A 238 19.72 -13.50 13.16
C TYR A 238 19.80 -14.94 12.63
N ILE A 239 19.05 -15.86 13.23
CA ILE A 239 18.99 -17.26 12.79
C ILE A 239 18.44 -17.38 11.37
N LYS A 240 17.46 -16.56 10.99
CA LYS A 240 16.90 -16.49 9.62
C LYS A 240 18.00 -16.24 8.58
N VAL A 241 18.82 -15.22 8.79
CA VAL A 241 19.90 -14.87 7.86
C VAL A 241 21.02 -15.90 7.94
N TYR A 242 21.40 -16.33 9.14
CA TYR A 242 22.49 -17.28 9.34
C TYR A 242 22.20 -18.66 8.72
N ALA A 243 21.00 -19.20 8.90
CA ALA A 243 20.59 -20.46 8.27
C ALA A 243 20.66 -20.38 6.73
N ARG A 244 20.32 -19.22 6.14
CA ARG A 244 20.45 -18.98 4.69
C ARG A 244 21.88 -18.85 4.23
N GLU A 245 22.76 -18.22 5.02
CA GLU A 245 24.21 -18.19 4.75
C GLU A 245 24.77 -19.62 4.66
N ARG A 246 24.40 -20.48 5.60
CA ARG A 246 24.84 -21.89 5.62
C ARG A 246 24.18 -22.72 4.53
N ALA A 247 22.86 -22.57 4.30
CA ALA A 247 22.17 -23.24 3.20
C ALA A 247 22.80 -22.90 1.85
N ARG A 248 23.17 -21.62 1.62
CA ARG A 248 23.89 -21.19 0.42
C ARG A 248 25.27 -21.84 0.32
N ALA A 249 26.03 -21.88 1.41
CA ALA A 249 27.35 -22.54 1.44
C ALA A 249 27.26 -24.03 1.08
N HIS A 250 26.19 -24.72 1.51
CA HIS A 250 25.93 -26.13 1.22
C HIS A 250 25.14 -26.38 -0.06
N ARG A 251 24.75 -25.33 -0.79
CA ARG A 251 23.93 -25.41 -2.02
C ARG A 251 22.58 -26.08 -1.78
N ILE A 252 21.92 -25.71 -0.70
CA ILE A 252 20.57 -26.17 -0.32
C ILE A 252 19.57 -25.07 -0.69
N PRO A 253 18.52 -25.35 -1.48
CA PRO A 253 17.50 -24.36 -1.78
C PRO A 253 16.68 -24.04 -0.52
N VAL A 254 16.17 -22.82 -0.46
CA VAL A 254 15.38 -22.32 0.68
C VAL A 254 14.00 -21.86 0.21
N LEU A 255 12.97 -22.26 0.93
CA LEU A 255 11.62 -21.70 0.86
C LEU A 255 11.27 -21.02 2.19
N MET A 256 10.56 -19.89 2.11
CA MET A 256 9.97 -19.23 3.27
C MET A 256 8.66 -18.58 2.85
N GLU A 257 7.65 -18.68 3.69
CA GLU A 257 6.46 -17.85 3.66
C GLU A 257 6.52 -16.85 4.82
N THR A 258 5.95 -15.65 4.67
CA THR A 258 6.08 -14.60 5.70
C THR A 258 4.84 -14.40 6.56
N ASN A 259 3.82 -15.23 6.37
CA ASN A 259 2.46 -15.07 6.89
C ASN A 259 1.82 -13.72 6.57
N GLU A 260 2.29 -13.08 5.51
CA GLU A 260 2.01 -11.69 5.19
C GLU A 260 1.76 -11.55 3.69
N ARG A 261 0.50 -11.27 3.33
CA ARG A 261 -0.01 -11.18 1.95
C ARG A 261 0.33 -12.38 1.05
N GLY A 262 0.49 -13.57 1.64
CA GLY A 262 0.82 -14.80 0.93
C GLY A 262 2.13 -14.70 0.15
N MET A 263 3.12 -13.96 0.67
CA MET A 263 4.43 -13.84 0.05
C MET A 263 5.25 -15.11 0.29
N LEU A 264 5.65 -15.76 -0.80
CA LEU A 264 6.56 -16.89 -0.86
C LEU A 264 7.92 -16.44 -1.40
N ASP A 265 8.97 -16.66 -0.63
CA ASP A 265 10.37 -16.41 -0.97
C ASP A 265 11.04 -17.72 -1.38
N VAL A 266 11.68 -17.73 -2.55
CA VAL A 266 12.38 -18.89 -3.10
C VAL A 266 13.82 -18.53 -3.43
N GLU A 267 14.78 -19.20 -2.78
CA GLU A 267 16.20 -19.04 -3.04
C GLU A 267 16.83 -20.37 -3.48
N ARG A 268 17.08 -20.49 -4.79
CA ARG A 268 17.66 -21.68 -5.41
C ARG A 268 19.18 -21.71 -5.30
N PHE A 269 19.73 -21.74 -4.09
CA PHE A 269 21.18 -21.80 -3.90
C PHE A 269 21.85 -23.05 -4.49
N ASP A 270 21.08 -24.11 -4.74
CA ASP A 270 21.50 -25.29 -5.51
C ASP A 270 21.86 -24.96 -6.97
N ARG A 271 21.22 -23.93 -7.55
CA ARG A 271 21.44 -23.48 -8.94
C ARG A 271 22.17 -22.13 -9.03
N GLU A 272 21.94 -21.25 -8.06
CA GLU A 272 22.44 -19.89 -7.98
C GLU A 272 23.29 -19.73 -6.69
N PRO A 273 24.45 -20.41 -6.59
CA PRO A 273 25.24 -20.44 -5.34
C PRO A 273 25.79 -19.08 -4.92
N HIS A 274 25.81 -18.10 -5.84
CA HIS A 274 26.25 -16.74 -5.60
C HIS A 274 25.11 -15.75 -5.38
N ARG A 275 23.85 -16.21 -5.35
CA ARG A 275 22.69 -15.34 -5.14
C ARG A 275 22.85 -14.55 -3.83
N PRO A 276 22.62 -13.23 -3.83
CA PRO A 276 22.49 -12.46 -2.60
C PRO A 276 21.31 -12.98 -1.77
N LEU A 277 21.50 -13.08 -0.45
CA LEU A 277 20.46 -13.54 0.46
C LEU A 277 19.27 -12.58 0.46
N LEU A 278 18.06 -13.13 0.62
CA LEU A 278 16.81 -12.39 0.55
C LEU A 278 16.79 -11.49 -0.70
N HIS A 279 17.38 -12.01 -1.78
CA HIS A 279 17.50 -11.35 -3.08
C HIS A 279 18.17 -9.97 -3.06
N GLY A 280 19.03 -9.72 -2.07
CA GLY A 280 19.76 -8.45 -1.93
C GLY A 280 19.02 -7.38 -1.13
N LEU A 281 17.84 -7.68 -0.56
CA LEU A 281 17.09 -6.75 0.29
C LEU A 281 17.87 -6.35 1.56
N LEU A 282 18.80 -7.22 1.98
CA LEU A 282 19.74 -6.98 3.07
C LEU A 282 21.18 -6.79 2.58
N SER A 283 21.37 -6.18 1.40
CA SER A 283 22.71 -5.98 0.84
C SER A 283 23.64 -5.27 1.83
N GLY A 284 24.79 -5.89 2.11
CA GLY A 284 25.79 -5.38 3.07
C GLY A 284 25.52 -5.71 4.54
N VAL A 285 24.52 -6.55 4.84
CA VAL A 285 24.20 -7.01 6.20
C VAL A 285 24.43 -8.51 6.29
N ALA A 286 25.36 -8.93 7.15
CA ALA A 286 25.61 -10.32 7.49
C ALA A 286 24.82 -10.72 8.75
N ALA A 287 24.68 -12.02 9.00
CA ALA A 287 24.06 -12.50 10.23
C ALA A 287 24.74 -11.91 11.48
N ALA A 288 26.08 -11.85 11.49
CA ALA A 288 26.84 -11.30 12.62
C ALA A 288 26.43 -9.86 13.01
N ASP A 289 26.04 -9.03 12.03
CA ASP A 289 25.60 -7.64 12.27
C ASP A 289 24.25 -7.55 12.97
N LEU A 290 23.45 -8.63 12.92
CA LEU A 290 22.10 -8.70 13.47
C LEU A 290 22.06 -9.31 14.88
N LYS A 291 23.13 -9.98 15.30
CA LYS A 291 23.18 -10.79 16.52
C LYS A 291 22.98 -9.95 17.79
N THR A 292 23.56 -8.75 17.83
CA THR A 292 23.50 -7.87 19.01
C THR A 292 22.36 -6.86 18.97
N LEU A 293 21.57 -6.82 17.89
CA LEU A 293 20.47 -5.88 17.74
C LEU A 293 19.27 -6.32 18.60
N SER A 294 18.64 -5.36 19.27
CA SER A 294 17.36 -5.55 19.93
C SER A 294 16.25 -5.83 18.91
N THR A 295 15.12 -6.40 19.37
CA THR A 295 13.93 -6.64 18.51
C THR A 295 13.49 -5.37 17.78
N ARG A 296 13.53 -4.21 18.47
CA ARG A 296 13.14 -2.92 17.89
C ARG A 296 14.12 -2.45 16.81
N GLU A 297 15.41 -2.68 16.99
CA GLU A 297 16.45 -2.36 15.99
C GLU A 297 16.42 -3.31 14.79
N LYS A 298 15.84 -4.51 14.94
CA LYS A 298 15.64 -5.47 13.85
C LYS A 298 14.45 -5.09 12.93
N VAL A 299 13.50 -4.28 13.39
CA VAL A 299 12.26 -3.92 12.65
C VAL A 299 12.52 -3.38 11.23
N PRO A 300 13.46 -2.42 11.00
CA PRO A 300 13.70 -1.89 9.65
C PRO A 300 14.16 -2.96 8.64
N TYR A 301 14.89 -3.97 9.10
CA TYR A 301 15.34 -5.08 8.27
C TYR A 301 14.19 -6.04 7.96
N VAL A 302 13.33 -6.33 8.94
CA VAL A 302 12.10 -7.11 8.71
C VAL A 302 11.20 -6.42 7.70
N LEU A 303 11.00 -5.10 7.80
CA LEU A 303 10.22 -4.34 6.82
C LEU A 303 10.81 -4.40 5.40
N ARG A 304 12.14 -4.48 5.27
CA ARG A 304 12.79 -4.73 3.96
C ARG A 304 12.48 -6.13 3.44
N ILE A 305 12.53 -7.14 4.32
CA ILE A 305 12.18 -8.52 3.99
C ILE A 305 10.71 -8.65 3.62
N LEU A 306 9.80 -7.87 4.18
CA LEU A 306 8.37 -7.99 3.87
C LEU A 306 7.94 -7.20 2.63
N ASP A 307 8.91 -6.70 1.86
CA ASP A 307 8.72 -5.80 0.72
C ASP A 307 8.12 -4.45 1.14
N GLN A 308 8.95 -3.40 1.14
CA GLN A 308 8.62 -2.08 1.69
C GLN A 308 7.42 -1.42 1.01
N GLU A 309 7.08 -1.84 -0.22
CA GLU A 309 6.03 -1.21 -1.01
C GLU A 309 4.63 -1.80 -0.78
N ARG A 310 4.52 -2.93 -0.07
CA ARG A 310 3.29 -3.73 -0.05
C ARG A 310 2.92 -4.46 1.25
N PRO A 311 3.31 -4.08 2.48
CA PRO A 311 2.79 -4.78 3.66
C PRO A 311 1.27 -4.57 3.80
N SER A 312 0.55 -5.53 4.38
CA SER A 312 -0.89 -5.47 4.57
C SER A 312 -1.27 -4.32 5.50
N GLU A 313 -2.45 -3.77 5.28
CA GLU A 313 -2.97 -2.57 5.94
C GLU A 313 -3.01 -2.66 7.47
N ARG A 314 -3.00 -3.89 8.02
CA ARG A 314 -3.06 -4.14 9.47
C ARG A 314 -1.75 -4.61 10.08
N PHE A 315 -0.79 -5.07 9.27
CA PHE A 315 0.45 -5.64 9.76
C PHE A 315 1.41 -4.56 10.26
N VAL A 316 1.67 -3.51 9.45
CA VAL A 316 2.62 -2.44 9.82
C VAL A 316 2.23 -1.71 11.12
N PRO A 317 0.96 -1.30 11.33
CA PRO A 317 0.56 -0.70 12.61
C PRO A 317 0.77 -1.64 13.80
N SER A 318 0.64 -2.95 13.60
CA SER A 318 0.87 -3.91 14.67
C SER A 318 2.36 -3.99 15.06
N LEU A 319 3.29 -3.73 14.13
CA LEU A 319 4.73 -3.79 14.41
C LEU A 319 5.20 -2.74 15.42
N VAL A 320 4.64 -1.53 15.34
CA VAL A 320 5.00 -0.44 16.27
C VAL A 320 4.43 -0.67 17.66
N GLU A 321 3.41 -1.51 17.78
CA GLU A 321 2.75 -1.89 19.02
C GLU A 321 3.41 -3.08 19.73
N ILE A 322 4.41 -3.74 19.11
CA ILE A 322 5.15 -4.85 19.71
C ILE A 322 5.93 -4.35 20.94
N GLY A 323 5.72 -5.02 22.07
CA GLY A 323 6.27 -4.62 23.36
C GLY A 323 5.54 -3.44 24.00
N GLN A 324 4.44 -2.96 23.41
CA GLN A 324 3.56 -1.93 23.98
C GLN A 324 2.18 -2.53 24.28
N THR A 325 1.40 -2.85 23.24
CA THR A 325 0.04 -3.42 23.38
C THR A 325 -0.07 -4.86 22.89
N ILE A 326 0.91 -5.35 22.11
CA ILE A 326 1.01 -6.77 21.71
C ILE A 326 2.42 -7.33 22.01
N SER A 327 2.54 -8.64 22.21
CA SER A 327 3.80 -9.28 22.63
C SER A 327 4.65 -9.84 21.50
N SER A 328 4.07 -10.10 20.33
CA SER A 328 4.74 -10.74 19.18
C SER A 328 4.06 -10.39 17.87
N TRP A 329 4.64 -10.84 16.75
CA TRP A 329 4.14 -10.62 15.40
C TRP A 329 2.70 -11.15 15.23
N PRO A 330 1.76 -10.35 14.67
CA PRO A 330 0.41 -10.83 14.42
C PRO A 330 0.41 -11.84 13.27
N GLN A 331 -0.27 -12.96 13.47
CA GLN A 331 -0.35 -14.05 12.49
C GLN A 331 -1.77 -14.63 12.50
N LEU A 332 -2.30 -14.95 11.31
CA LEU A 332 -3.65 -15.50 11.13
C LEU A 332 -3.58 -16.96 10.69
N ALA A 333 -4.44 -17.81 11.26
CA ALA A 333 -4.52 -19.23 10.88
C ALA A 333 -4.78 -19.44 9.38
N SER A 334 -5.61 -18.60 8.75
CA SER A 334 -5.88 -18.67 7.30
C SER A 334 -4.62 -18.37 6.48
N GLY A 335 -3.83 -17.37 6.89
CA GLY A 335 -2.54 -17.08 6.27
C GLY A 335 -1.57 -18.24 6.44
N VAL A 336 -1.52 -18.86 7.63
CA VAL A 336 -0.60 -19.99 7.90
C VAL A 336 -0.98 -21.19 7.04
N ALA A 337 -2.28 -21.48 6.91
CA ALA A 337 -2.79 -22.55 6.06
C ALA A 337 -2.48 -22.30 4.57
N LEU A 338 -2.64 -21.06 4.10
CA LEU A 338 -2.26 -20.70 2.74
C LEU A 338 -0.76 -20.85 2.53
N GLY A 339 0.06 -20.39 3.47
CA GLY A 339 1.51 -20.49 3.37
C GLY A 339 2.00 -21.93 3.31
N ALA A 340 1.43 -22.81 4.13
CA ALA A 340 1.69 -24.25 4.06
C ALA A 340 1.35 -24.84 2.69
N ALA A 341 0.26 -24.40 2.05
CA ALA A 341 -0.09 -24.81 0.70
C ALA A 341 0.92 -24.33 -0.34
N LEU A 342 1.34 -23.05 -0.27
CA LEU A 342 2.34 -22.46 -1.19
C LEU A 342 3.71 -23.13 -1.06
N VAL A 343 4.17 -23.37 0.18
CA VAL A 343 5.43 -24.06 0.47
C VAL A 343 5.37 -25.49 -0.04
N THR A 344 4.30 -26.24 0.25
CA THR A 344 4.18 -27.65 -0.17
C THR A 344 4.16 -27.79 -1.69
N ASP A 345 3.34 -26.99 -2.39
CA ASP A 345 3.26 -27.03 -3.85
C ASP A 345 4.60 -26.68 -4.50
N THR A 346 5.26 -25.63 -4.01
CA THR A 346 6.54 -25.18 -4.55
C THR A 346 7.66 -26.17 -4.23
N ALA A 347 7.68 -26.74 -3.03
CA ALA A 347 8.62 -27.79 -2.64
C ALA A 347 8.51 -29.00 -3.57
N ARG A 348 7.28 -29.48 -3.83
CA ARG A 348 7.03 -30.58 -4.76
C ARG A 348 7.58 -30.26 -6.15
N ARG A 349 7.19 -29.14 -6.76
CA ARG A 349 7.65 -28.77 -8.11
C ARG A 349 9.16 -28.53 -8.17
N LEU A 350 9.75 -27.99 -7.11
CA LEU A 350 11.19 -27.78 -6.98
C LEU A 350 11.94 -29.12 -6.98
N LEU A 351 11.52 -30.07 -6.13
CA LEU A 351 12.16 -31.38 -5.97
C LEU A 351 11.96 -32.29 -7.20
N LEU A 352 10.86 -32.10 -7.94
CA LEU A 352 10.63 -32.74 -9.24
C LEU A 352 11.36 -32.05 -10.40
N GLY A 353 11.99 -30.90 -10.15
CA GLY A 353 12.72 -30.15 -11.17
C GLY A 353 11.85 -29.37 -12.17
N THR A 354 10.54 -29.30 -11.96
CA THR A 354 9.58 -28.56 -12.80
C THR A 354 9.47 -27.08 -12.41
N PHE A 355 10.04 -26.68 -11.27
CA PHE A 355 10.23 -25.28 -10.88
C PHE A 355 11.71 -24.99 -10.68
N THR A 356 12.22 -23.92 -11.31
CA THR A 356 13.67 -23.65 -11.40
C THR A 356 14.08 -22.24 -10.99
N ALA A 357 13.14 -21.31 -10.88
CA ALA A 357 13.42 -19.92 -10.63
C ALA A 357 13.55 -19.62 -9.13
N SER A 358 14.49 -18.75 -8.78
CA SER A 358 14.43 -18.01 -7.52
C SER A 358 13.55 -16.77 -7.70
N GLY A 359 12.98 -16.27 -6.61
CA GLY A 359 12.20 -15.04 -6.63
C GLY A 359 11.20 -14.96 -5.49
N ARG A 360 10.43 -13.88 -5.51
CA ARG A 360 9.32 -13.66 -4.58
C ARG A 360 8.02 -13.72 -5.35
N TYR A 361 7.08 -14.44 -4.79
CA TYR A 361 5.78 -14.68 -5.38
C TYR A 361 4.74 -14.29 -4.36
N PHE A 362 3.66 -13.65 -4.80
CA PHE A 362 2.59 -13.20 -3.93
C PHE A 362 1.29 -13.86 -4.35
N VAL A 363 0.63 -14.52 -3.40
CA VAL A 363 -0.72 -15.04 -3.56
C VAL A 363 -1.56 -14.41 -2.46
N ASP A 364 -1.93 -13.14 -2.64
CA ASP A 364 -2.69 -12.40 -1.63
C ASP A 364 -4.20 -12.69 -1.77
N PRO A 365 -4.84 -13.40 -0.81
CA PRO A 365 -6.26 -13.66 -0.86
C PRO A 365 -7.10 -12.38 -0.91
N ALA A 366 -6.63 -11.29 -0.30
CA ALA A 366 -7.35 -10.02 -0.29
C ALA A 366 -7.30 -9.31 -1.66
N GLU A 367 -6.26 -9.53 -2.47
CA GLU A 367 -6.24 -9.05 -3.86
C GLU A 367 -7.03 -9.96 -4.80
N LEU A 368 -6.97 -11.28 -4.56
CA LEU A 368 -7.62 -12.29 -5.41
C LEU A 368 -9.14 -12.38 -5.18
N VAL A 369 -9.59 -12.21 -3.94
CA VAL A 369 -11.00 -12.30 -3.53
C VAL A 369 -11.44 -10.96 -2.97
N ARG A 370 -11.78 -10.03 -3.87
CA ARG A 370 -12.28 -8.69 -3.53
C ARG A 370 -13.63 -8.40 -4.18
N ASP A 371 -14.38 -7.48 -3.59
CA ASP A 371 -15.66 -7.06 -4.13
C ASP A 371 -15.48 -6.46 -5.54
N GLY A 372 -16.33 -6.87 -6.47
CA GLY A 372 -16.27 -6.41 -7.86
C GLY A 372 -15.28 -7.15 -8.77
N THR A 373 -14.53 -8.15 -8.27
CA THR A 373 -13.74 -9.07 -9.11
C THR A 373 -14.41 -10.41 -9.34
N GLU A 374 -15.73 -10.40 -9.58
CA GLU A 374 -16.39 -11.64 -9.99
C GLU A 374 -15.73 -12.16 -11.26
N THR A 375 -15.23 -13.40 -11.19
CA THR A 375 -14.65 -14.06 -12.37
C THR A 375 -15.81 -14.29 -13.33
N ILE A 376 -15.91 -13.45 -14.36
CA ILE A 376 -16.85 -13.69 -15.46
C ILE A 376 -16.43 -15.01 -16.09
N LEU A 377 -17.18 -16.09 -15.81
CA LEU A 377 -17.02 -17.37 -16.46
C LEU A 377 -17.45 -17.20 -17.92
N ARG A 378 -16.54 -16.71 -18.75
CA ARG A 378 -16.77 -16.65 -20.19
C ARG A 378 -16.70 -18.07 -20.73
N SER A 379 -17.75 -18.52 -21.39
CA SER A 379 -17.62 -19.60 -22.37
C SER A 379 -16.96 -18.99 -23.61
N GLU A 380 -15.65 -19.10 -23.76
CA GLU A 380 -14.97 -18.57 -24.95
C GLU A 380 -14.76 -19.65 -26.03
N GLU A 381 -15.37 -19.42 -27.20
CA GLU A 381 -14.71 -19.73 -28.48
C GLU A 381 -13.47 -18.84 -28.63
N PRO A 382 -12.40 -19.31 -29.30
CA PRO A 382 -11.10 -18.64 -29.26
C PRO A 382 -11.07 -17.37 -30.13
N PRO A 383 -10.54 -16.24 -29.63
CA PRO A 383 -10.38 -15.04 -30.44
C PRO A 383 -9.07 -15.05 -31.25
N PRO A 384 -9.04 -14.41 -32.43
CA PRO A 384 -7.84 -14.29 -33.25
C PRO A 384 -6.91 -13.17 -32.76
N ALA A 385 -5.61 -13.37 -32.98
CA ALA A 385 -4.54 -12.48 -32.57
C ALA A 385 -4.38 -11.24 -33.46
N ARG A 386 -4.10 -10.07 -32.87
CA ARG A 386 -2.98 -9.20 -33.33
C ARG A 386 -2.60 -8.07 -32.37
N ALA A 387 -1.28 -7.83 -32.37
CA ALA A 387 -0.50 -6.76 -31.79
C ALA A 387 -0.91 -5.33 -32.19
N ALA A 388 -0.60 -4.36 -31.32
CA ALA A 388 0.28 -3.22 -31.66
C ALA A 388 0.75 -2.49 -30.38
N ARG A 389 2.07 -2.42 -30.22
CA ARG A 389 2.82 -1.57 -29.28
C ARG A 389 3.25 -0.28 -30.01
N GLU A 390 3.54 0.75 -29.22
CA GLU A 390 4.44 1.90 -29.50
C GLU A 390 3.96 3.01 -30.47
N VAL A 391 3.33 4.06 -29.92
CA VAL A 391 3.68 5.49 -30.15
C VAL A 391 3.14 6.30 -28.97
N ALA A 392 3.99 6.81 -28.08
CA ALA A 392 3.82 8.08 -27.31
C ALA A 392 4.80 8.16 -26.13
N ALA A 393 6.09 8.19 -26.44
CA ALA A 393 7.13 8.56 -25.48
C ALA A 393 7.94 9.72 -26.09
N GLN A 394 7.37 10.93 -26.12
CA GLN A 394 8.07 12.20 -26.35
C GLN A 394 7.10 13.41 -26.37
N GLU A 395 6.62 13.86 -25.22
CA GLU A 395 6.17 15.25 -25.06
C GLU A 395 6.49 15.74 -23.64
N ALA A 396 7.78 16.02 -23.41
CA ALA A 396 8.18 16.97 -22.38
C ALA A 396 7.77 18.38 -22.85
N ALA A 397 7.24 19.18 -21.93
CA ALA A 397 6.68 20.51 -22.18
C ALA A 397 7.52 21.36 -23.14
N ALA A 398 7.01 21.58 -24.36
CA ALA A 398 7.59 22.52 -25.29
C ALA A 398 7.64 23.94 -24.67
N PRO A 399 8.66 24.76 -24.97
CA PRO A 399 8.73 26.13 -24.47
C PRO A 399 7.48 26.93 -24.91
N LEU A 400 6.94 27.76 -24.02
CA LEU A 400 5.89 28.71 -24.40
C LEU A 400 6.49 29.76 -25.33
N HIS A 401 5.88 29.94 -26.50
CA HIS A 401 6.25 30.96 -27.47
C HIS A 401 5.12 31.96 -27.61
N LEU A 402 5.41 33.23 -27.36
CA LEU A 402 4.46 34.31 -27.67
C LEU A 402 4.09 34.28 -29.16
N PRO A 403 2.89 34.75 -29.52
CA PRO A 403 2.61 35.10 -30.91
C PRO A 403 3.63 36.12 -31.44
N GLU A 404 3.93 36.08 -32.74
CA GLU A 404 4.81 37.07 -33.38
C GLU A 404 4.13 38.44 -33.38
N ALA A 405 4.82 39.45 -32.84
CA ALA A 405 4.33 40.83 -32.82
C ALA A 405 4.10 41.36 -34.25
N GLY A 406 3.00 42.08 -34.46
CA GLY A 406 2.64 42.67 -35.76
C GLY A 406 1.92 41.73 -36.74
N ARG A 407 1.62 40.49 -36.35
CA ARG A 407 0.72 39.60 -37.11
C ARG A 407 -0.75 39.83 -36.75
N PRO A 408 -1.70 39.52 -37.65
CA PRO A 408 -3.12 39.53 -37.30
C PRO A 408 -3.43 38.49 -36.22
N LEU A 409 -4.45 38.75 -35.40
CA LEU A 409 -4.94 37.81 -34.39
C LEU A 409 -5.73 36.67 -35.06
N ASP A 410 -5.00 35.72 -35.63
CA ASP A 410 -5.53 34.49 -36.24
C ASP A 410 -5.74 33.37 -35.20
N GLU A 411 -6.27 32.22 -35.65
CA GLU A 411 -6.51 31.09 -34.74
C GLU A 411 -5.24 30.59 -34.02
N GLU A 412 -4.08 30.68 -34.68
CA GLU A 412 -2.81 30.25 -34.10
C GLU A 412 -2.35 31.21 -33.00
N ALA A 413 -2.49 32.52 -33.22
CA ALA A 413 -2.28 33.53 -32.19
C ALA A 413 -3.21 33.31 -30.98
N VAL A 414 -4.50 33.03 -31.21
CA VAL A 414 -5.45 32.70 -30.14
C VAL A 414 -5.05 31.42 -29.39
N ARG A 415 -4.66 30.34 -30.10
CA ARG A 415 -4.17 29.10 -29.48
C ARG A 415 -2.96 29.35 -28.59
N ARG A 416 -2.03 30.20 -29.04
CA ARG A 416 -0.87 30.60 -28.25
C ARG A 416 -1.26 31.40 -27.02
N LEU A 417 -2.13 32.41 -27.15
CA LEU A 417 -2.62 33.17 -25.98
C LEU A 417 -3.29 32.24 -24.95
N VAL A 418 -4.15 31.32 -25.40
CA VAL A 418 -4.77 30.33 -24.51
C VAL A 418 -3.74 29.39 -23.90
N SER A 419 -2.66 29.03 -24.61
CA SER A 419 -1.56 28.22 -24.05
C SER A 419 -0.87 28.89 -22.85
N TYR A 420 -0.85 30.23 -22.80
CA TYR A 420 -0.42 30.98 -21.61
C TYR A 420 -1.52 30.99 -20.54
N GLY A 421 -2.78 31.18 -20.93
CA GLY A 421 -3.95 31.11 -20.05
C GLY A 421 -3.97 29.86 -19.18
N ILE A 422 -3.86 28.69 -19.81
CA ILE A 422 -3.94 27.38 -19.13
C ILE A 422 -2.77 27.12 -18.15
N GLN A 423 -1.72 27.96 -18.15
CA GLN A 423 -0.66 27.87 -17.14
C GLN A 423 -1.07 28.44 -15.77
N ALA A 424 -2.29 28.99 -15.66
CA ALA A 424 -2.82 29.46 -14.40
C ALA A 424 -2.86 28.35 -13.33
N PRO A 425 -2.72 28.70 -12.04
CA PRO A 425 -3.04 27.79 -10.95
C PRO A 425 -4.56 27.60 -10.84
N SER A 426 -4.97 26.41 -10.41
CA SER A 426 -6.35 26.13 -10.00
C SER A 426 -6.35 25.14 -8.83
N GLY A 427 -7.38 25.19 -7.98
CA GLY A 427 -7.58 24.17 -6.93
C GLY A 427 -7.57 22.77 -7.53
N GLY A 428 -6.91 21.81 -6.87
CA GLY A 428 -6.76 20.44 -7.39
C GLY A 428 -6.10 20.31 -8.78
N ASN A 429 -5.57 21.38 -9.37
CA ASN A 429 -5.21 21.45 -10.80
C ASN A 429 -6.35 21.01 -11.75
N VAL A 430 -7.61 21.25 -11.36
CA VAL A 430 -8.81 20.83 -12.12
C VAL A 430 -9.03 21.61 -13.42
N GLN A 431 -8.41 22.78 -13.58
CA GLN A 431 -8.42 23.60 -14.80
C GLN A 431 -9.85 23.91 -15.29
N PRO A 432 -10.65 24.68 -14.51
CA PRO A 432 -12.11 24.78 -14.63
C PRO A 432 -12.60 25.71 -15.75
N TRP A 433 -11.82 25.84 -16.83
CA TRP A 433 -12.05 26.82 -17.89
C TRP A 433 -12.34 26.16 -19.24
N ARG A 434 -13.30 26.75 -19.96
CA ARG A 434 -13.56 26.52 -21.38
C ARG A 434 -13.43 27.85 -22.12
N PHE A 435 -12.73 27.83 -23.24
CA PHE A 435 -12.52 28.99 -24.08
C PHE A 435 -13.29 28.84 -25.39
N VAL A 436 -14.01 29.89 -25.79
CA VAL A 436 -14.70 29.95 -27.07
C VAL A 436 -14.24 31.21 -27.81
N SER A 437 -13.55 31.04 -28.93
CA SER A 437 -13.09 32.14 -29.77
C SER A 437 -14.10 32.44 -30.88
N ARG A 438 -14.37 33.74 -31.08
CA ARG A 438 -15.22 34.31 -32.12
C ARG A 438 -14.53 35.53 -32.73
N GLY A 439 -13.60 35.29 -33.66
CA GLY A 439 -12.78 36.35 -34.22
C GLY A 439 -11.91 37.01 -33.14
N ARG A 440 -12.05 38.33 -32.96
CA ARG A 440 -11.28 39.11 -31.96
C ARG A 440 -11.86 39.08 -30.54
N VAL A 441 -12.85 38.22 -30.30
CA VAL A 441 -13.46 38.00 -28.99
C VAL A 441 -13.13 36.58 -28.51
N LEU A 442 -12.73 36.47 -27.24
CA LEU A 442 -12.51 35.21 -26.55
C LEU A 442 -13.39 35.16 -25.31
N GLU A 443 -14.37 34.27 -25.31
CA GLU A 443 -15.17 33.94 -24.14
C GLU A 443 -14.39 32.97 -23.25
N CYS A 444 -14.30 33.25 -21.94
CA CYS A 444 -13.81 32.33 -20.93
C CYS A 444 -14.96 31.94 -20.00
N ARG A 445 -15.28 30.66 -20.03
CA ARG A 445 -16.47 30.06 -19.42
C ARG A 445 -16.05 29.04 -18.38
N ILE A 446 -16.93 28.78 -17.42
CA ILE A 446 -16.74 27.69 -16.47
C ILE A 446 -16.98 26.32 -17.14
N ASP A 447 -16.18 25.32 -16.77
CA ASP A 447 -16.38 23.94 -17.20
C ASP A 447 -17.39 23.25 -16.28
N ASP A 448 -18.66 23.23 -16.68
CA ASP A 448 -19.76 22.59 -15.92
C ASP A 448 -19.69 21.06 -15.86
N ASP A 449 -18.80 20.41 -16.63
CA ASP A 449 -18.66 18.96 -16.62
C ASP A 449 -17.77 18.48 -15.44
N LEU A 450 -17.17 19.40 -14.69
CA LEU A 450 -16.38 19.08 -13.51
C LEU A 450 -17.26 18.65 -12.33
N ALA A 451 -16.79 17.62 -11.62
CA ALA A 451 -17.48 17.15 -10.42
C ALA A 451 -17.47 18.24 -9.32
N PRO A 452 -18.60 18.48 -8.64
CA PRO A 452 -18.65 19.41 -7.53
C PRO A 452 -17.84 18.88 -6.35
N THR A 453 -17.19 19.78 -5.62
CA THR A 453 -16.43 19.46 -4.39
C THR A 453 -16.91 20.35 -3.23
N LEU A 454 -16.69 19.91 -2.00
CA LEU A 454 -16.97 20.72 -0.82
C LEU A 454 -16.09 21.97 -0.76
N LEU A 455 -14.87 21.91 -1.28
CA LEU A 455 -13.94 23.03 -1.29
C LEU A 455 -14.30 24.11 -2.30
N ASP A 456 -14.97 23.80 -3.42
CA ASP A 456 -15.38 24.83 -4.40
C ASP A 456 -16.76 25.44 -4.06
N PHE A 457 -16.89 25.94 -2.82
CA PHE A 457 -18.13 26.57 -2.33
C PHE A 457 -18.50 27.78 -3.20
N GLU A 458 -19.74 27.82 -3.70
CA GLU A 458 -20.24 28.84 -4.63
C GLU A 458 -19.35 29.02 -5.89
N ARG A 459 -18.61 27.97 -6.27
CA ARG A 459 -17.62 27.99 -7.37
C ARG A 459 -16.52 29.03 -7.18
N SER A 460 -16.26 29.45 -5.94
CA SER A 460 -15.28 30.49 -5.60
C SER A 460 -13.86 30.16 -6.10
N GLY A 461 -13.40 28.92 -5.91
CA GLY A 461 -12.11 28.44 -6.41
C GLY A 461 -12.08 28.38 -7.94
N SER A 462 -13.19 28.02 -8.58
CA SER A 462 -13.31 28.04 -10.04
C SER A 462 -13.24 29.45 -10.64
N HIS A 463 -13.97 30.41 -10.07
CA HIS A 463 -13.91 31.83 -10.50
C HIS A 463 -12.51 32.42 -10.30
N LEU A 464 -11.87 32.11 -9.16
CA LEU A 464 -10.49 32.52 -8.86
C LEU A 464 -9.51 31.97 -9.92
N ALA A 465 -9.63 30.69 -10.26
CA ALA A 465 -8.78 30.05 -11.28
C ALA A 465 -8.99 30.67 -12.68
N ILE A 466 -10.24 30.92 -13.07
CA ILE A 466 -10.57 31.59 -14.34
C ILE A 466 -9.99 33.00 -14.40
N GLY A 467 -10.11 33.79 -13.34
CA GLY A 467 -9.48 35.10 -13.26
C GLY A 467 -7.97 35.05 -13.47
N ALA A 468 -7.30 34.05 -12.87
CA ALA A 468 -5.86 33.85 -13.07
C ALA A 468 -5.50 33.48 -14.51
N ALA A 469 -6.33 32.67 -15.18
CA ALA A 469 -6.14 32.32 -16.59
C ALA A 469 -6.33 33.52 -17.52
N VAL A 470 -7.34 34.35 -17.26
CA VAL A 470 -7.59 35.59 -18.00
C VAL A 470 -6.44 36.57 -17.85
N GLU A 471 -5.87 36.70 -16.65
CA GLU A 471 -4.71 37.57 -16.44
C GLU A 471 -3.48 37.09 -17.21
N ASN A 472 -3.24 35.79 -17.29
CA ASN A 472 -2.17 35.26 -18.13
C ASN A 472 -2.36 35.59 -19.62
N ILE A 473 -3.60 35.52 -20.11
CA ILE A 473 -3.94 35.86 -21.49
C ILE A 473 -3.72 37.36 -21.75
N ASP A 474 -4.21 38.23 -20.85
CA ASP A 474 -4.03 39.69 -20.94
C ASP A 474 -2.53 40.07 -20.98
N LEU A 475 -1.73 39.52 -20.06
CA LEU A 475 -0.28 39.73 -20.02
C LEU A 475 0.42 39.24 -21.30
N ALA A 476 0.04 38.07 -21.81
CA ALA A 476 0.61 37.51 -23.04
C ALA A 476 0.21 38.32 -24.27
N ALA A 477 -1.04 38.77 -24.36
CA ALA A 477 -1.55 39.59 -25.45
C ALA A 477 -0.83 40.94 -25.52
N ARG A 478 -0.70 41.63 -24.37
CA ARG A 478 0.05 42.89 -24.27
C ARG A 478 1.52 42.72 -24.62
N ALA A 479 2.15 41.64 -24.17
CA ALA A 479 3.54 41.33 -24.51
C ALA A 479 3.75 41.02 -26.01
N ALA A 480 2.71 40.57 -26.71
CA ALA A 480 2.71 40.33 -28.14
C ALA A 480 2.21 41.52 -28.98
N GLY A 481 1.84 42.65 -28.35
CA GLY A 481 1.46 43.89 -29.03
C GLY A 481 -0.03 44.13 -29.23
N TRP A 482 -0.91 43.35 -28.59
CA TRP A 482 -2.35 43.61 -28.59
C TRP A 482 -2.82 44.25 -27.29
N ALA A 483 -3.71 45.23 -27.39
CA ALA A 483 -4.51 45.65 -26.24
C ALA A 483 -5.59 44.58 -25.98
N CYS A 484 -5.86 44.32 -24.69
CA CYS A 484 -6.84 43.33 -24.26
C CYS A 484 -7.76 43.96 -23.20
N ARG A 485 -9.07 43.99 -23.48
CA ARG A 485 -10.12 44.44 -22.56
C ARG A 485 -10.90 43.22 -22.07
N ALA A 486 -10.88 42.98 -20.76
CA ALA A 486 -11.61 41.86 -20.13
C ALA A 486 -12.85 42.39 -19.39
N ARG A 487 -14.04 41.97 -19.82
CA ARG A 487 -15.31 42.23 -19.14
C ARG A 487 -15.71 41.02 -18.29
N VAL A 488 -15.97 41.23 -17.00
CA VAL A 488 -16.40 40.19 -16.06
C VAL A 488 -17.92 40.07 -16.06
N PHE A 489 -18.46 38.85 -16.13
CA PHE A 489 -19.90 38.54 -16.26
C PHE A 489 -20.65 39.49 -17.22
N PRO A 490 -20.28 39.49 -18.52
CA PRO A 490 -20.84 40.43 -19.50
C PRO A 490 -22.33 40.19 -19.79
N ASP A 491 -22.86 39.02 -19.44
CA ASP A 491 -24.27 38.66 -19.58
C ASP A 491 -24.79 38.07 -18.24
N PRO A 492 -25.58 38.83 -17.46
CA PRO A 492 -26.16 38.35 -16.21
C PRO A 492 -27.08 37.13 -16.36
N ALA A 493 -27.61 36.87 -17.56
CA ALA A 493 -28.44 35.69 -17.82
C ALA A 493 -27.62 34.42 -18.08
N ASP A 494 -26.31 34.54 -18.31
CA ASP A 494 -25.38 33.44 -18.56
C ASP A 494 -24.26 33.44 -17.51
N PRO A 495 -24.53 32.97 -16.27
CA PRO A 495 -23.52 32.93 -15.21
C PRO A 495 -22.36 31.98 -15.52
N GLY A 496 -22.47 31.13 -16.56
CA GLY A 496 -21.37 30.31 -17.04
C GLY A 496 -20.32 31.10 -17.83
N LEU A 497 -20.67 32.28 -18.37
CA LEU A 497 -19.76 33.20 -19.05
C LEU A 497 -19.10 34.15 -18.05
N VAL A 498 -17.92 33.77 -17.55
CA VAL A 498 -17.24 34.52 -16.50
C VAL A 498 -16.49 35.72 -17.05
N PHE A 499 -15.80 35.58 -18.19
CA PHE A 499 -15.14 36.70 -18.87
C PHE A 499 -15.38 36.68 -20.37
N GLU A 500 -15.42 37.89 -20.94
CA GLU A 500 -15.23 38.11 -22.37
C GLU A 500 -14.02 39.02 -22.57
N LEU A 501 -13.04 38.55 -23.35
CA LEU A 501 -11.86 39.31 -23.72
C LEU A 501 -12.00 39.81 -25.17
N SER A 502 -11.83 41.11 -25.39
CA SER A 502 -11.72 41.69 -26.72
C SER A 502 -10.32 42.22 -26.99
N PHE A 503 -9.80 41.96 -28.19
CA PHE A 503 -8.44 42.30 -28.58
C PHE A 503 -8.42 43.36 -29.69
N THR A 504 -7.59 44.39 -29.55
CA THR A 504 -7.34 45.42 -30.58
C THR A 504 -5.84 45.53 -30.88
N ASP A 505 -5.50 46.03 -32.08
CA ASP A 505 -4.10 46.24 -32.46
C ASP A 505 -3.52 47.42 -31.67
N GLY A 506 -2.28 47.29 -31.20
CA GLY A 506 -1.66 48.30 -30.36
C GLY A 506 -1.19 49.52 -31.16
N ASP A 507 -2.04 50.55 -31.24
CA ASP A 507 -1.78 52.00 -31.13
C ASP A 507 -2.98 52.76 -31.73
N ASP A 508 -4.00 53.01 -30.91
CA ASP A 508 -4.94 54.12 -31.11
C ASP A 508 -4.98 54.88 -29.78
N GLY A 509 -4.30 56.02 -29.76
CA GLY A 509 -4.38 56.98 -28.67
C GLY A 509 -5.73 57.70 -28.67
N ASP A 510 -6.35 57.68 -27.49
CA ASP A 510 -7.27 58.67 -26.90
C ASP A 510 -8.66 58.94 -27.51
N ASP A 511 -9.53 59.39 -26.61
CA ASP A 511 -10.83 60.06 -26.75
C ASP A 511 -12.14 59.25 -26.95
N GLY A 512 -12.85 59.03 -25.82
CA GLY A 512 -14.31 59.29 -25.72
C GLY A 512 -15.27 58.09 -25.76
N ASP A 513 -15.83 57.71 -24.61
CA ASP A 513 -17.24 57.98 -24.27
C ASP A 513 -17.55 57.38 -22.87
N ASP A 514 -17.92 58.28 -21.96
CA ASP A 514 -18.25 58.02 -20.56
C ASP A 514 -19.69 57.48 -20.44
N GLY A 515 -19.90 56.59 -19.47
CA GLY A 515 -21.20 56.08 -19.09
C GLY A 515 -21.17 55.31 -17.77
N ASP A 516 -21.18 56.09 -16.69
CA ASP A 516 -21.65 55.81 -15.31
C ASP A 516 -20.80 54.95 -14.34
N ASP A 517 -19.98 55.68 -13.55
CA ASP A 517 -19.67 55.66 -12.09
C ASP A 517 -19.85 54.36 -11.26
N GLU A 518 -18.89 53.94 -10.41
CA GLU A 518 -18.39 54.67 -9.23
C GLU A 518 -16.87 54.52 -8.94
N ALA A 519 -16.31 55.65 -8.47
CA ALA A 519 -15.01 55.98 -7.87
C ALA A 519 -14.28 54.88 -7.04
N GLY A 520 -12.94 54.80 -6.98
CA GLY A 520 -11.89 55.66 -7.53
C GLY A 520 -10.49 55.15 -7.15
N ALA A 521 -9.51 55.39 -8.02
CA ALA A 521 -8.07 55.51 -7.74
C ALA A 521 -7.34 55.80 -9.07
N ALA A 522 -7.28 57.08 -9.43
CA ALA A 522 -6.45 57.55 -10.53
C ALA A 522 -4.97 57.58 -10.11
N GLY A 523 -4.09 57.09 -11.00
CA GLY A 523 -2.69 57.49 -11.09
C GLY A 523 -1.72 56.88 -10.09
N ALA A 524 -1.22 55.67 -10.36
CA ALA A 524 0.04 55.17 -9.80
C ALA A 524 1.08 55.00 -10.92
N ALA A 525 2.17 55.74 -10.78
CA ALA A 525 3.25 55.91 -11.73
C ALA A 525 4.01 54.61 -12.07
N ASP A 526 4.50 54.54 -13.30
CA ASP A 526 5.47 53.55 -13.81
C ASP A 526 6.74 53.49 -12.94
N GLY A 527 6.75 52.60 -11.95
CA GLY A 527 7.98 51.95 -11.48
C GLY A 527 8.30 50.73 -12.36
N PRO A 528 9.54 50.19 -12.37
CA PRO A 528 10.02 49.24 -13.36
C PRO A 528 9.15 47.97 -13.38
N ARG A 529 8.17 47.94 -14.30
CA ARG A 529 7.31 46.79 -14.52
C ARG A 529 8.20 45.65 -15.00
N VAL A 530 8.49 44.71 -14.12
CA VAL A 530 9.03 43.43 -14.56
C VAL A 530 8.04 42.88 -15.59
N PRO A 531 8.45 42.53 -16.81
CA PRO A 531 7.53 41.96 -17.79
C PRO A 531 7.00 40.62 -17.24
N LEU A 532 5.83 40.63 -16.60
CA LEU A 532 5.29 39.48 -15.85
C LEU A 532 4.98 38.29 -16.77
N ALA A 533 4.69 38.55 -18.05
CA ALA A 533 4.42 37.53 -19.06
C ALA A 533 5.53 36.46 -19.14
N ARG A 534 6.81 36.84 -18.98
CA ARG A 534 7.94 35.89 -19.03
C ARG A 534 8.00 34.94 -17.83
N TRP A 535 7.33 35.29 -16.74
CA TRP A 535 7.27 34.49 -15.51
C TRP A 535 6.14 33.48 -15.52
N ILE A 536 5.16 33.58 -16.43
CA ILE A 536 4.04 32.64 -16.56
C ILE A 536 4.55 31.21 -16.73
N GLY A 537 5.48 31.01 -17.67
CA GLY A 537 6.09 29.71 -17.93
C GLY A 537 7.04 29.22 -16.83
N ARG A 538 7.47 30.09 -15.90
CA ARG A 538 8.41 29.76 -14.81
C ARG A 538 7.72 29.55 -13.46
N ARG A 539 6.57 30.18 -13.25
CA ARG A 539 5.78 30.09 -12.02
C ARG A 539 5.37 28.64 -11.76
N THR A 540 5.52 28.21 -10.52
CA THR A 540 5.11 26.90 -10.03
C THR A 540 4.54 27.03 -8.63
N THR A 541 3.68 26.09 -8.27
CA THR A 541 3.44 25.79 -6.85
C THR A 541 4.68 25.08 -6.31
N ASN A 542 5.24 25.56 -5.21
CA ASN A 542 6.43 24.97 -4.62
C ASN A 542 6.19 24.62 -3.14
N ARG A 543 6.26 23.33 -2.84
CA ARG A 543 5.98 22.75 -1.52
C ARG A 543 7.23 22.38 -0.74
N ALA A 544 8.42 22.66 -1.29
CA ALA A 544 9.69 22.41 -0.62
C ALA A 544 9.76 23.10 0.76
N PRO A 545 10.47 22.51 1.73
CA PRO A 545 10.84 23.21 2.96
C PRO A 545 11.58 24.51 2.62
N GLY A 546 11.21 25.61 3.28
CA GLY A 546 11.92 26.88 3.14
C GLY A 546 13.30 26.85 3.82
N THR A 547 14.15 27.84 3.54
CA THR A 547 15.48 27.98 4.16
C THR A 547 15.46 28.71 5.51
N ASP A 548 14.29 28.76 6.18
CA ASP A 548 14.06 29.48 7.44
C ASP A 548 14.41 30.98 7.44
N THR A 549 14.57 31.54 6.23
CA THR A 549 15.01 32.91 5.98
C THR A 549 13.83 33.87 6.09
N PRO A 550 13.90 34.95 6.89
CA PRO A 550 12.84 35.95 6.99
C PRO A 550 12.52 36.60 5.64
N LEU A 551 11.25 36.97 5.43
CA LEU A 551 10.85 37.69 4.22
C LEU A 551 11.56 39.05 4.14
N ALA A 552 12.29 39.32 3.06
CA ALA A 552 12.99 40.59 2.89
C ALA A 552 11.97 41.74 2.73
N GLY A 553 12.22 42.88 3.40
CA GLY A 553 11.35 44.06 3.34
C GLY A 553 10.98 44.50 1.91
N PRO A 554 11.95 44.63 0.97
CA PRO A 554 11.65 44.99 -0.42
C PRO A 554 10.74 43.99 -1.14
N ASP A 555 10.80 42.70 -0.78
CA ASP A 555 9.93 41.68 -1.35
C ASP A 555 8.51 41.79 -0.79
N ALA A 556 8.38 41.99 0.54
CA ALA A 556 7.09 42.25 1.18
C ALA A 556 6.40 43.49 0.58
N ASP A 557 7.12 44.60 0.45
CA ASP A 557 6.61 45.85 -0.14
C ASP A 557 6.15 45.65 -1.59
N ALA A 558 6.91 44.87 -2.38
CA ALA A 558 6.55 44.59 -3.76
C ALA A 558 5.25 43.75 -3.86
N LEU A 559 5.07 42.76 -2.99
CA LEU A 559 3.86 41.93 -2.97
C LEU A 559 2.64 42.72 -2.48
N THR A 560 2.78 43.51 -1.42
CA THR A 560 1.71 44.35 -0.88
C THR A 560 1.28 45.40 -1.89
N ARG A 561 2.23 46.08 -2.55
CA ARG A 561 1.93 47.04 -3.62
C ARG A 561 1.23 46.38 -4.80
N CYS A 562 1.71 45.21 -5.24
CA CYS A 562 1.09 44.45 -6.32
C CYS A 562 -0.36 44.07 -6.00
N ALA A 563 -0.65 43.69 -4.74
CA ALA A 563 -2.02 43.41 -4.30
C ALA A 563 -2.88 44.67 -4.37
N GLN A 564 -2.41 45.79 -3.80
CA GLN A 564 -3.12 47.08 -3.78
C GLN A 564 -3.43 47.61 -5.18
N GLU A 565 -2.44 47.59 -6.09
CA GLU A 565 -2.60 48.00 -7.50
C GLU A 565 -3.58 47.10 -8.26
N SER A 566 -3.83 45.88 -7.75
CA SER A 566 -4.80 44.94 -8.31
C SER A 566 -6.18 45.01 -7.62
N GLY A 567 -6.39 46.00 -6.74
CA GLY A 567 -7.64 46.17 -5.98
C GLY A 567 -7.81 45.18 -4.82
N ALA A 568 -6.75 44.47 -4.43
CA ALA A 568 -6.75 43.47 -3.38
C ALA A 568 -5.90 43.92 -2.17
N LEU A 569 -6.04 43.22 -1.04
CA LEU A 569 -5.27 43.42 0.18
C LEU A 569 -4.47 42.16 0.48
N LEU A 570 -3.20 42.34 0.82
CA LEU A 570 -2.32 41.27 1.30
C LEU A 570 -1.97 41.54 2.75
N ASP A 571 -2.47 40.72 3.66
CA ASP A 571 -2.05 40.72 5.06
C ASP A 571 -1.00 39.63 5.27
N LEU A 572 0.13 39.97 5.90
CA LEU A 572 1.28 39.08 6.09
C LEU A 572 1.53 38.81 7.57
N VAL A 573 1.78 37.55 7.91
CA VAL A 573 2.34 37.10 9.19
C VAL A 573 3.78 36.72 8.95
N THR A 574 4.69 37.38 9.65
CA THR A 574 6.15 37.17 9.52
C THR A 574 6.82 36.83 10.84
N GLU A 575 6.16 37.12 11.95
CA GLU A 575 6.62 36.82 13.30
C GLU A 575 6.60 35.32 13.58
N ARG A 576 7.63 34.81 14.25
CA ARG A 576 7.79 33.38 14.57
C ARG A 576 6.58 32.80 15.30
N ASP A 577 6.11 33.45 16.37
CA ASP A 577 4.95 32.98 17.14
C ASP A 577 3.68 32.92 16.29
N GLY A 578 3.52 33.88 15.37
CA GLY A 578 2.41 33.92 14.41
C GLY A 578 2.49 32.78 13.39
N LEU A 579 3.69 32.50 12.86
CA LEU A 579 3.93 31.38 11.94
C LEU A 579 3.73 30.02 12.62
N GLU A 580 4.16 29.86 13.87
CA GLU A 580 3.90 28.65 14.64
C GLU A 580 2.40 28.42 14.85
N GLU A 581 1.66 29.46 15.21
CA GLU A 581 0.21 29.35 15.40
C GLU A 581 -0.52 29.10 14.08
N ALA A 582 -0.10 29.74 12.98
CA ALA A 582 -0.59 29.42 11.63
C ALA A 582 -0.35 27.94 11.30
N GLY A 583 0.82 27.40 11.63
CA GLY A 583 1.15 25.99 11.44
C GLY A 583 0.24 25.05 12.24
N ARG A 584 -0.09 25.39 13.48
CA ARG A 584 -1.04 24.60 14.30
C ARG A 584 -2.47 24.67 13.75
N ILE A 585 -2.90 25.83 13.25
CA ILE A 585 -4.22 26.01 12.65
C ILE A 585 -4.34 25.18 11.36
N LEU A 586 -3.35 25.29 10.48
CA LEU A 586 -3.34 24.59 9.19
C LEU A 586 -3.12 23.08 9.35
N GLY A 587 -2.35 22.65 10.35
CA GLY A 587 -2.24 21.22 10.69
C GLY A 587 -3.59 20.64 11.14
N ALA A 588 -4.35 21.37 11.95
CA ALA A 588 -5.69 20.95 12.34
C ALA A 588 -6.68 20.91 11.16
N ASP A 589 -6.57 21.85 10.21
CA ASP A 589 -7.32 21.83 8.94
C ASP A 589 -6.97 20.61 8.07
N ASP A 590 -5.68 20.30 7.91
CA ASP A 590 -5.24 19.11 7.16
C ASP A 590 -5.76 17.83 7.79
N ARG A 591 -5.70 17.71 9.12
CA ARG A 591 -6.29 16.58 9.84
C ARG A 591 -7.80 16.51 9.62
N LEU A 592 -8.53 17.62 9.71
CA LEU A 592 -9.97 17.66 9.44
C LEU A 592 -10.27 17.16 8.02
N ARG A 593 -9.54 17.67 7.03
CA ARG A 593 -9.70 17.33 5.61
C ARG A 593 -9.42 15.85 5.35
N ILE A 594 -8.41 15.27 6.00
CA ILE A 594 -8.07 13.85 5.90
C ILE A 594 -9.13 12.98 6.61
N MET A 595 -9.58 13.39 7.79
CA MET A 595 -10.42 12.56 8.68
C MET A 595 -11.93 12.71 8.45
N SER A 596 -12.34 13.64 7.57
CA SER A 596 -13.73 13.81 7.14
C SER A 596 -14.03 12.95 5.90
N PRO A 597 -15.09 12.12 5.89
CA PRO A 597 -15.36 11.21 4.77
C PRO A 597 -15.59 11.92 3.43
N ALA A 598 -16.25 13.08 3.48
CA ALA A 598 -16.57 13.82 2.27
C ALA A 598 -15.34 14.61 1.76
N LEU A 599 -14.62 15.30 2.66
CA LEU A 599 -13.41 16.04 2.28
C LEU A 599 -12.27 15.10 1.86
N HIS A 600 -12.17 13.93 2.48
CA HIS A 600 -11.23 12.88 2.10
C HIS A 600 -11.48 12.41 0.68
N ARG A 601 -12.74 12.10 0.34
CA ARG A 601 -13.11 11.66 -1.01
C ARG A 601 -12.71 12.69 -2.06
N ASP A 602 -13.03 13.96 -1.81
CA ASP A 602 -12.67 15.06 -2.72
C ASP A 602 -11.14 15.17 -2.86
N MET A 603 -10.42 15.14 -1.74
CA MET A 603 -8.96 15.20 -1.74
C MET A 603 -8.32 14.03 -2.51
N MET A 604 -8.82 12.80 -2.34
CA MET A 604 -8.27 11.63 -3.04
C MET A 604 -8.59 11.64 -4.53
N ALA A 605 -9.75 12.19 -4.94
CA ALA A 605 -10.09 12.38 -6.34
C ALA A 605 -9.21 13.43 -7.04
N GLU A 606 -8.65 14.39 -6.30
CA GLU A 606 -7.69 15.36 -6.82
C GLU A 606 -6.30 14.75 -7.08
N MET A 607 -5.93 13.66 -6.41
CA MET A 607 -4.58 13.10 -6.48
C MET A 607 -4.36 12.22 -7.72
N ARG A 608 -3.14 12.27 -8.27
CA ARG A 608 -2.65 11.38 -9.33
C ARG A 608 -1.46 10.62 -8.79
N TRP A 609 -1.54 9.30 -8.80
CA TRP A 609 -0.65 8.44 -7.98
C TRP A 609 0.53 7.88 -8.75
N ASP A 610 0.46 7.87 -10.08
CA ASP A 610 1.52 7.37 -10.94
C ASP A 610 1.67 8.23 -12.20
N GLU A 611 2.81 8.08 -12.86
CA GLU A 611 3.14 8.88 -14.05
C GLU A 611 2.24 8.60 -15.25
N GLU A 612 1.67 7.39 -15.35
CA GLU A 612 0.77 7.04 -16.46
C GLU A 612 -0.54 7.79 -16.32
N GLU A 613 -1.11 7.81 -15.12
CA GLU A 613 -2.31 8.56 -14.77
C GLU A 613 -2.10 10.07 -15.01
N VAL A 614 -0.96 10.62 -14.57
CA VAL A 614 -0.59 12.03 -14.79
C VAL A 614 -0.50 12.35 -16.28
N ARG A 615 0.16 11.51 -17.09
CA ARG A 615 0.30 11.72 -18.55
C ARG A 615 -1.04 11.61 -19.27
N ARG A 616 -1.89 10.68 -18.87
CA ARG A 616 -3.19 10.42 -19.49
C ARG A 616 -4.19 11.54 -19.21
N THR A 617 -4.27 12.00 -17.96
CA THR A 617 -5.30 12.97 -17.53
C THR A 617 -4.84 14.42 -17.69
N ARG A 618 -3.56 14.70 -17.43
CA ARG A 618 -2.94 16.04 -17.50
C ARG A 618 -3.65 17.08 -16.62
N ASP A 619 -4.31 16.60 -15.57
CA ASP A 619 -4.96 17.36 -14.51
C ASP A 619 -4.60 16.74 -13.15
N GLY A 620 -5.23 17.22 -12.07
CA GLY A 620 -4.97 16.67 -10.74
C GLY A 620 -3.62 17.04 -10.15
N ILE A 621 -3.43 16.70 -8.88
CA ILE A 621 -2.20 16.87 -8.12
C ILE A 621 -1.41 15.58 -8.21
N ASP A 622 -0.38 15.58 -9.05
CA ASP A 622 0.68 14.56 -9.03
C ASP A 622 1.33 14.52 -7.64
N VAL A 623 1.30 13.35 -7.00
CA VAL A 623 1.91 13.11 -5.68
C VAL A 623 3.40 13.47 -5.64
N ALA A 624 4.13 13.33 -6.76
CA ALA A 624 5.53 13.75 -6.86
C ALA A 624 5.71 15.27 -6.70
N THR A 625 4.68 16.07 -7.01
CA THR A 625 4.70 17.53 -6.81
C THR A 625 4.43 17.96 -5.38
N LEU A 626 4.05 17.03 -4.50
CA LEU A 626 3.90 17.29 -3.07
C LEU A 626 5.25 17.41 -2.35
N GLN A 627 6.32 16.85 -2.94
CA GLN A 627 7.68 16.86 -2.37
C GLN A 627 7.71 16.31 -0.93
N LEU A 628 6.85 15.34 -0.68
CA LEU A 628 6.80 14.63 0.59
C LEU A 628 8.03 13.77 0.74
N ASP A 629 8.54 13.65 1.96
CA ASP A 629 9.51 12.62 2.25
C ASP A 629 8.86 11.22 2.15
N ARG A 630 9.66 10.16 2.20
CA ARG A 630 9.15 8.79 2.06
C ARG A 630 8.16 8.41 3.17
N THR A 631 8.29 9.01 4.34
CA THR A 631 7.43 8.74 5.51
C THR A 631 6.06 9.38 5.29
N ASP A 632 6.04 10.65 4.90
CA ASP A 632 4.82 11.40 4.64
C ASP A 632 4.07 10.85 3.42
N LEU A 633 4.79 10.44 2.37
CA LEU A 633 4.19 9.80 1.20
C LEU A 633 3.55 8.45 1.56
N ALA A 634 4.22 7.63 2.39
CA ALA A 634 3.63 6.41 2.91
C ALA A 634 2.40 6.69 3.76
N GLY A 635 2.45 7.71 4.63
CA GLY A 635 1.32 8.15 5.45
C GLY A 635 0.10 8.55 4.61
N ILE A 636 0.30 9.34 3.55
CA ILE A 636 -0.78 9.73 2.64
C ILE A 636 -1.26 8.56 1.77
N SER A 637 -0.37 7.66 1.37
CA SER A 637 -0.74 6.44 0.64
C SER A 637 -1.62 5.51 1.48
N ILE A 638 -1.35 5.40 2.79
CA ILE A 638 -2.23 4.69 3.74
C ILE A 638 -3.56 5.41 3.86
N ALA A 639 -3.51 6.74 4.01
CA ALA A 639 -4.68 7.58 4.11
C ALA A 639 -5.55 7.53 2.85
N ARG A 640 -5.03 7.14 1.67
CA ARG A 640 -5.75 7.06 0.39
C ARG A 640 -7.09 6.35 0.48
N HIS A 641 -7.18 5.28 1.25
CA HIS A 641 -8.38 4.46 1.37
C HIS A 641 -9.15 4.83 2.63
N TRP A 642 -10.39 5.28 2.46
CA TRP A 642 -11.25 5.70 3.56
C TRP A 642 -11.36 4.66 4.71
N PRO A 643 -11.47 3.35 4.45
CA PRO A 643 -11.51 2.35 5.54
C PRO A 643 -10.32 2.40 6.51
N ASN A 644 -9.11 2.74 6.04
CA ASN A 644 -7.91 2.88 6.87
C ASN A 644 -8.06 4.05 7.85
N LEU A 645 -8.58 5.16 7.36
CA LEU A 645 -8.84 6.35 8.17
C LEU A 645 -10.06 6.20 9.08
N ALA A 646 -11.10 5.48 8.65
CA ALA A 646 -12.27 5.20 9.47
C ALA A 646 -11.89 4.42 10.73
N PHE A 647 -10.93 3.50 10.63
CA PHE A 647 -10.37 2.81 11.78
C PHE A 647 -9.58 3.76 12.69
N ILE A 648 -8.66 4.57 12.13
CA ILE A 648 -7.87 5.57 12.86
C ILE A 648 -8.80 6.57 13.58
N ARG A 649 -9.87 7.02 12.92
CA ARG A 649 -10.89 7.91 13.50
C ARG A 649 -11.59 7.23 14.67
N ARG A 650 -11.99 5.96 14.52
CA ARG A 650 -12.69 5.18 15.57
C ARG A 650 -11.86 5.00 16.84
N ILE A 651 -10.54 4.92 16.74
CA ILE A 651 -9.63 4.78 17.89
C ILE A 651 -9.11 6.13 18.43
N GLY A 652 -9.62 7.26 17.93
CA GLY A 652 -9.20 8.59 18.37
C GLY A 652 -7.81 9.03 17.87
N GLY A 653 -7.30 8.43 16.78
CA GLY A 653 -6.00 8.75 16.19
C GLY A 653 -6.02 9.94 15.22
N GLY A 654 -4.94 10.06 14.42
CA GLY A 654 -4.83 11.05 13.33
C GLY A 654 -4.05 12.34 13.67
N ALA A 655 -3.54 12.49 14.89
CA ALA A 655 -2.74 13.66 15.29
C ALA A 655 -1.44 13.83 14.49
N SER A 656 -0.87 12.75 13.96
CA SER A 656 0.34 12.81 13.11
C SER A 656 0.12 13.56 11.80
N PHE A 657 -1.12 13.65 11.31
CA PHE A 657 -1.45 14.39 10.09
C PHE A 657 -1.32 15.91 10.25
N GLU A 658 -1.26 16.41 11.49
CA GLU A 658 -1.08 17.85 11.76
C GLU A 658 0.39 18.28 11.61
N GLU A 659 1.33 17.34 11.76
CA GLU A 659 2.75 17.65 11.95
C GLU A 659 3.43 18.20 10.69
N GLY A 660 3.02 17.72 9.51
CA GLY A 660 3.58 18.12 8.22
C GLY A 660 3.39 19.62 7.96
N ALA A 661 2.15 20.09 8.02
CA ALA A 661 1.84 21.52 7.88
C ALA A 661 2.48 22.35 8.99
N ARG A 662 2.49 21.86 10.24
CA ARG A 662 3.10 22.57 11.37
C ARG A 662 4.58 22.88 11.12
N LYS A 663 5.37 21.87 10.74
CA LYS A 663 6.80 22.02 10.43
C LYS A 663 7.03 22.93 9.22
N LEU A 664 6.26 22.72 8.15
CA LEU A 664 6.44 23.44 6.90
C LEU A 664 6.14 24.94 7.04
N VAL A 665 5.05 25.27 7.74
CA VAL A 665 4.62 26.66 7.95
C VAL A 665 5.53 27.38 8.93
N ALA A 666 5.96 26.73 10.02
CA ALA A 666 6.87 27.34 10.99
C ALA A 666 8.23 27.72 10.36
N ALA A 667 8.71 26.93 9.39
CA ALA A 667 9.96 27.18 8.65
C ALA A 667 9.83 28.14 7.45
N SER A 668 8.67 28.81 7.30
CA SER A 668 8.40 29.69 6.16
C SER A 668 8.83 31.14 6.42
N SER A 669 9.03 31.90 5.34
CA SER A 669 9.37 33.33 5.41
C SER A 669 8.17 34.18 5.80
N ALA A 670 6.98 33.82 5.32
CA ALA A 670 5.72 34.45 5.70
C ALA A 670 4.52 33.55 5.37
N ILE A 671 3.41 33.79 6.06
CA ILE A 671 2.07 33.38 5.64
C ILE A 671 1.30 34.64 5.24
N GLY A 672 0.67 34.61 4.07
CA GLY A 672 -0.12 35.73 3.57
C GLY A 672 -1.56 35.33 3.31
N VAL A 673 -2.51 36.23 3.58
CA VAL A 673 -3.89 36.12 3.09
C VAL A 673 -4.13 37.22 2.07
N LEU A 674 -4.51 36.82 0.86
CA LEU A 674 -4.98 37.74 -0.17
C LEU A 674 -6.50 37.84 -0.08
N SER A 675 -7.02 39.06 0.07
CA SER A 675 -8.46 39.33 0.10
C SER A 675 -8.84 40.43 -0.88
N ILE A 676 -10.11 40.46 -1.29
CA ILE A 676 -10.65 41.50 -2.17
C ILE A 676 -12.03 41.96 -1.65
N PRO A 677 -12.41 43.23 -1.81
CA PRO A 677 -13.74 43.69 -1.42
C PRO A 677 -14.85 42.93 -2.17
N GLY A 678 -15.91 42.57 -1.43
CA GLY A 678 -17.05 41.81 -1.94
C GLY A 678 -16.87 40.29 -1.81
N THR A 679 -17.99 39.59 -1.68
CA THR A 679 -18.06 38.11 -1.52
C THR A 679 -18.76 37.42 -2.69
N THR A 680 -19.00 38.15 -3.78
CA THR A 680 -19.72 37.71 -4.97
C THR A 680 -18.79 36.99 -5.98
N PRO A 681 -19.34 36.22 -6.94
CA PRO A 681 -18.56 35.59 -8.00
C PRO A 681 -17.64 36.55 -8.76
N ASP A 682 -18.08 37.80 -9.00
CA ASP A 682 -17.27 38.82 -9.67
C ASP A 682 -16.05 39.25 -8.84
N ALA A 683 -16.17 39.27 -7.51
CA ALA A 683 -15.07 39.54 -6.60
C ALA A 683 -14.01 38.43 -6.68
N TYR A 684 -14.40 37.14 -6.67
CA TYR A 684 -13.45 36.03 -6.86
C TYR A 684 -12.81 36.03 -8.26
N ALA A 685 -13.58 36.34 -9.31
CA ALA A 685 -13.07 36.44 -10.69
C ALA A 685 -12.01 37.55 -10.84
N ARG A 686 -12.27 38.75 -10.30
CA ARG A 686 -11.25 39.83 -10.24
C ARG A 686 -10.09 39.47 -9.32
N GLY A 687 -10.40 38.84 -8.18
CA GLY A 687 -9.43 38.32 -7.23
C GLY A 687 -8.45 37.33 -7.85
N GLY A 688 -8.89 36.52 -8.81
CA GLY A 688 -8.06 35.58 -9.55
C GLY A 688 -6.96 36.29 -10.36
N ARG A 689 -7.31 37.44 -10.96
CA ARG A 689 -6.34 38.28 -11.66
C ARG A 689 -5.29 38.85 -10.70
N ALA A 690 -5.75 39.36 -9.55
CA ALA A 690 -4.86 39.87 -8.50
C ALA A 690 -3.91 38.78 -7.95
N LEU A 691 -4.44 37.58 -7.68
CA LEU A 691 -3.65 36.42 -7.27
C LEU A 691 -2.57 36.10 -8.29
N GLN A 692 -2.91 36.06 -9.57
CA GLN A 692 -1.95 35.71 -10.60
C GLN A 692 -0.82 36.75 -10.68
N ARG A 693 -1.13 38.04 -10.62
CA ARG A 693 -0.10 39.10 -10.55
C ARG A 693 0.80 38.95 -9.35
N LEU A 694 0.23 38.74 -8.16
CA LEU A 694 0.98 38.55 -6.92
C LEU A 694 1.92 37.35 -7.02
N TRP A 695 1.46 36.22 -7.57
CA TRP A 695 2.25 35.01 -7.73
C TRP A 695 3.38 35.18 -8.76
N LEU A 696 3.13 35.88 -9.86
CA LEU A 696 4.16 36.20 -10.86
C LEU A 696 5.20 37.19 -10.30
N THR A 697 4.76 38.17 -9.51
CA THR A 697 5.64 39.10 -8.79
C THR A 697 6.53 38.34 -7.80
N ALA A 698 5.96 37.44 -6.99
CA ALA A 698 6.72 36.57 -6.09
C ALA A 698 7.76 35.73 -6.84
N ALA A 699 7.36 35.08 -7.94
CA ALA A 699 8.27 34.29 -8.77
C ALA A 699 9.41 35.17 -9.33
N SER A 700 9.13 36.42 -9.71
CA SER A 700 10.13 37.36 -10.21
C SER A 700 11.17 37.80 -9.17
N ARG A 701 10.84 37.63 -7.89
CA ARG A 701 11.70 37.89 -6.74
C ARG A 701 12.40 36.63 -6.21
N GLY A 702 12.17 35.47 -6.84
CA GLY A 702 12.73 34.20 -6.38
C GLY A 702 12.01 33.60 -5.17
N LEU A 703 10.79 34.08 -4.86
CA LEU A 703 9.97 33.51 -3.80
C LEU A 703 9.18 32.30 -4.29
N ALA A 704 9.29 31.21 -3.54
CA ALA A 704 8.40 30.07 -3.63
C ALA A 704 7.04 30.42 -3.02
N VAL A 705 5.98 30.00 -3.71
CA VAL A 705 4.60 30.19 -3.28
C VAL A 705 3.90 28.84 -3.23
N GLN A 706 3.26 28.54 -2.10
CA GLN A 706 2.36 27.42 -1.94
C GLN A 706 0.97 27.91 -1.52
N PRO A 707 -0.09 27.57 -2.26
CA PRO A 707 -1.45 27.84 -1.84
C PRO A 707 -1.87 26.87 -0.72
N LEU A 708 -2.58 27.38 0.28
CA LEU A 708 -3.10 26.66 1.43
C LEU A 708 -4.58 27.02 1.62
N THR A 709 -5.39 26.72 0.59
CA THR A 709 -6.74 27.30 0.39
C THR A 709 -7.87 26.57 1.12
N ALA A 710 -7.66 25.33 1.56
CA ALA A 710 -8.75 24.47 2.05
C ALA A 710 -9.50 25.12 3.22
N LEU A 711 -8.78 25.55 4.26
CA LEU A 711 -9.35 26.24 5.41
C LEU A 711 -10.26 27.41 5.03
N LEU A 712 -9.81 28.35 4.19
CA LEU A 712 -10.60 29.55 3.86
C LEU A 712 -11.93 29.20 3.16
N TYR A 713 -11.91 28.21 2.27
CA TYR A 713 -13.12 27.78 1.58
C TYR A 713 -14.10 27.06 2.51
N LEU A 714 -13.59 26.26 3.46
CA LEU A 714 -14.40 25.62 4.48
C LEU A 714 -15.00 26.64 5.46
N LEU A 715 -14.22 27.65 5.86
CA LEU A 715 -14.69 28.76 6.69
C LEU A 715 -15.81 29.54 5.98
N ALA A 716 -15.60 29.91 4.71
CA ALA A 716 -16.62 30.57 3.89
C ALA A 716 -17.93 29.75 3.79
N ARG A 717 -17.81 28.43 3.63
CA ARG A 717 -18.97 27.50 3.62
C ARG A 717 -19.68 27.45 4.98
N VAL A 718 -18.96 27.53 6.09
CA VAL A 718 -19.56 27.59 7.43
C VAL A 718 -20.26 28.93 7.65
N GLU A 719 -19.59 30.04 7.34
CA GLU A 719 -20.05 31.40 7.61
C GLU A 719 -21.23 31.82 6.73
N ARG A 720 -21.22 31.46 5.44
CA ARG A 720 -22.27 31.86 4.47
C ARG A 720 -23.22 30.73 4.12
N GLY A 721 -22.74 29.48 4.11
CA GLY A 721 -23.51 28.30 3.71
C GLY A 721 -24.04 27.45 4.86
N GLY A 722 -23.85 27.88 6.12
CA GLY A 722 -24.28 27.14 7.32
C GLY A 722 -23.59 25.79 7.50
N GLY A 723 -22.45 25.56 6.84
CA GLY A 723 -21.71 24.30 6.92
C GLY A 723 -22.30 23.16 6.09
N ALA A 724 -23.12 23.45 5.08
CA ALA A 724 -23.77 22.42 4.25
C ALA A 724 -22.78 21.38 3.73
N GLY A 725 -23.02 20.09 4.02
CA GLY A 725 -22.16 18.97 3.63
C GLY A 725 -21.09 18.59 4.66
N LEU A 726 -21.02 19.30 5.80
CA LEU A 726 -20.16 19.00 6.94
C LEU A 726 -21.01 18.54 8.14
N ASP A 727 -20.42 17.70 9.00
CA ASP A 727 -21.06 17.28 10.25
C ASP A 727 -20.92 18.35 11.37
N PRO A 728 -21.73 18.28 12.46
CA PRO A 728 -21.68 19.30 13.51
C PRO A 728 -20.33 19.44 14.23
N GLU A 729 -19.55 18.35 14.33
CA GLU A 729 -18.22 18.36 14.96
C GLU A 729 -17.19 19.04 14.06
N GLU A 730 -17.27 18.80 12.75
CA GLU A 730 -16.47 19.45 11.73
C GLU A 730 -16.76 20.97 11.71
N ILE A 731 -18.04 21.38 11.77
CA ILE A 731 -18.45 22.79 11.85
C ILE A 731 -17.89 23.45 13.12
N ALA A 732 -18.02 22.82 14.28
CA ALA A 732 -17.50 23.34 15.54
C ALA A 732 -15.97 23.50 15.51
N THR A 733 -15.28 22.54 14.88
CA THR A 733 -13.82 22.60 14.68
C THR A 733 -13.43 23.80 13.83
N LEU A 734 -14.09 24.01 12.69
CA LEU A 734 -13.84 25.15 11.80
C LEU A 734 -14.11 26.50 12.47
N GLN A 735 -15.18 26.62 13.27
CA GLN A 735 -15.48 27.83 14.06
C GLN A 735 -14.37 28.13 15.08
N ALA A 736 -13.83 27.11 15.75
CA ALA A 736 -12.70 27.26 16.65
C ALA A 736 -11.42 27.69 15.89
N LEU A 737 -11.15 27.11 14.72
CA LEU A 737 -10.03 27.51 13.86
C LEU A 737 -10.18 28.95 13.36
N ARG A 738 -11.39 29.40 12.99
CA ARG A 738 -11.65 30.81 12.61
C ARG A 738 -11.27 31.78 13.70
N THR A 739 -11.68 31.48 14.94
CA THR A 739 -11.39 32.32 16.11
C THR A 739 -9.90 32.41 16.38
N ARG A 740 -9.16 31.32 16.18
CA ARG A 740 -7.69 31.30 16.29
C ARG A 740 -7.02 32.07 15.15
N LEU A 741 -7.45 31.86 13.90
CA LEU A 741 -6.91 32.54 12.73
C LEU A 741 -7.10 34.06 12.81
N ALA A 742 -8.24 34.53 13.32
CA ALA A 742 -8.52 35.95 13.52
C ALA A 742 -7.59 36.66 14.53
N LYS A 743 -6.83 35.90 15.35
CA LYS A 743 -5.84 36.47 16.27
C LYS A 743 -4.52 36.81 15.59
N ILE A 744 -4.21 36.16 14.46
CA ILE A 744 -2.94 36.32 13.74
C ILE A 744 -3.12 37.02 12.39
N LEU A 745 -4.32 36.98 11.82
CA LEU A 745 -4.65 37.62 10.55
C LEU A 745 -5.95 38.42 10.68
N PRO A 746 -6.04 39.63 10.09
CA PRO A 746 -7.27 40.42 10.10
C PRO A 746 -8.42 39.67 9.41
N HIS A 747 -9.58 39.62 10.05
CA HIS A 747 -10.80 39.10 9.45
C HIS A 747 -11.72 40.25 9.06
N ARG A 748 -12.09 40.31 7.77
CA ARG A 748 -12.96 41.34 7.19
C ARG A 748 -14.17 40.65 6.53
N PRO A 749 -15.34 40.58 7.19
CA PRO A 749 -16.48 39.81 6.69
C PRO A 749 -16.99 40.23 5.31
N ASP A 750 -16.83 41.51 4.96
CA ASP A 750 -17.27 42.08 3.68
C ASP A 750 -16.29 41.82 2.53
N ASN A 751 -15.13 41.21 2.82
CA ASN A 751 -14.13 40.84 1.83
C ASN A 751 -14.13 39.32 1.60
N ALA A 752 -13.99 38.91 0.35
CA ALA A 752 -13.62 37.52 0.04
C ALA A 752 -12.16 37.27 0.43
N GLU A 753 -11.93 36.38 1.40
CA GLU A 753 -10.62 35.80 1.70
C GLU A 753 -10.30 34.76 0.59
N LEU A 754 -9.55 35.19 -0.43
CA LEU A 754 -9.38 34.43 -1.68
C LEU A 754 -8.48 33.21 -1.51
N ILE A 755 -7.35 33.41 -0.84
CA ILE A 755 -6.29 32.41 -0.73
C ILE A 755 -5.33 32.74 0.41
N LEU A 756 -4.96 31.69 1.14
CA LEU A 756 -3.83 31.72 2.06
C LEU A 756 -2.61 31.18 1.31
N VAL A 757 -1.50 31.92 1.34
CA VAL A 757 -0.26 31.58 0.65
C VAL A 757 0.88 31.46 1.65
N ARG A 758 1.67 30.41 1.50
CA ARG A 758 2.97 30.26 2.15
C ARG A 758 4.04 30.81 1.22
N LEU A 759 4.83 31.75 1.74
CA LEU A 759 5.95 32.38 1.06
C LEU A 759 7.25 31.86 1.67
N SER A 760 8.21 31.46 0.84
CA SER A 760 9.52 30.97 1.29
C SER A 760 10.59 31.22 0.25
N TYR A 761 11.84 31.39 0.69
CA TYR A 761 12.99 31.17 -0.19
C TYR A 761 13.28 29.66 -0.22
N ALA A 762 13.20 29.06 -1.41
CA ALA A 762 13.37 27.62 -1.60
C ALA A 762 13.85 27.31 -3.03
N PRO A 763 14.57 26.20 -3.24
CA PRO A 763 14.95 25.76 -4.59
C PRO A 763 13.70 25.45 -5.44
N PRO A 764 13.80 25.53 -6.78
CA PRO A 764 12.69 25.19 -7.66
C PRO A 764 12.27 23.72 -7.49
N PRO A 765 10.98 23.39 -7.70
CA PRO A 765 10.49 22.03 -7.58
C PRO A 765 11.11 21.09 -8.64
N ALA A 766 11.36 19.84 -8.26
CA ALA A 766 11.93 18.82 -9.16
C ALA A 766 10.97 18.40 -10.29
N VAL A 767 9.65 18.47 -10.03
CA VAL A 767 8.59 18.06 -10.96
C VAL A 767 7.57 19.19 -11.08
N ARG A 768 6.98 19.35 -12.27
CA ARG A 768 5.92 20.33 -12.55
C ARG A 768 4.63 19.61 -12.92
N SER A 769 3.50 20.10 -12.40
CA SER A 769 2.18 19.62 -12.80
C SER A 769 1.96 19.84 -14.30
N LEU A 770 1.40 18.85 -14.99
CA LEU A 770 1.00 18.96 -16.39
C LEU A 770 -0.26 19.84 -16.54
N ARG A 771 -0.54 20.23 -17.78
CA ARG A 771 -1.74 20.96 -18.19
C ARG A 771 -2.44 20.25 -19.32
N ARG A 772 -3.77 20.31 -19.32
CA ARG A 772 -4.63 19.84 -20.40
C ARG A 772 -4.24 20.54 -21.70
N ASP A 773 -4.40 19.82 -22.82
CA ASP A 773 -4.05 20.37 -24.12
C ASP A 773 -4.98 21.53 -24.50
N VAL A 774 -4.45 22.55 -25.19
CA VAL A 774 -5.24 23.73 -25.63
C VAL A 774 -6.47 23.30 -26.43
N ARG A 775 -6.36 22.26 -27.28
CA ARG A 775 -7.47 21.73 -28.08
C ARG A 775 -8.58 21.13 -27.23
N SER A 776 -8.28 20.70 -26.00
CA SER A 776 -9.28 20.13 -25.09
C SER A 776 -10.14 21.20 -24.42
N CYS A 777 -9.67 22.45 -24.34
CA CYS A 777 -10.38 23.55 -23.66
C CYS A 777 -10.74 24.72 -24.58
N LEU A 778 -10.18 24.83 -25.80
CA LEU A 778 -10.48 25.90 -26.75
C LEU A 778 -11.31 25.39 -27.94
N ARG A 779 -12.41 26.07 -28.23
CA ARG A 779 -13.21 25.89 -29.44
C ARG A 779 -13.26 27.18 -30.25
N PHE A 780 -13.20 27.06 -31.57
CA PHE A 780 -13.48 28.15 -32.49
C PHE A 780 -14.92 28.01 -32.95
N ALA A 781 -15.71 29.06 -32.77
CA ALA A 781 -17.10 29.08 -33.16
C ALA A 781 -17.32 30.14 -34.25
N GLY A 782 -18.24 29.85 -35.19
CA GLY A 782 -18.65 30.82 -36.20
C GLY A 782 -19.23 32.10 -35.56
N PRO A 783 -19.40 33.18 -36.35
CA PRO A 783 -20.01 34.42 -35.87
C PRO A 783 -21.39 34.14 -35.23
N LYS A 784 -21.71 34.83 -34.13
CA LYS A 784 -23.04 34.72 -33.47
C LYS A 784 -24.10 35.24 -34.44
N GLY A 785 -24.92 34.34 -34.98
CA GLY A 785 -26.08 34.66 -35.83
C GLY A 785 -25.81 34.61 -37.34
N ALA A 786 -26.33 33.56 -37.98
CA ALA A 786 -26.86 33.62 -39.34
C ALA A 786 -28.35 33.31 -39.25
#